data_AF-A0A9P1CV66-F1
#
_entry.id   AF-A0A9P1CV66-F1
#
_cell.length_a   1.000
_cell.length_b   1.000
_cell.length_c   1.000
_cell.angle_alpha   90.00
_cell.angle_beta   90.00
_cell.angle_gamma   90.00
#
_symmetry.space_group_name_H-M   'P 1'
#
loop_
_entity.id
_entity.type
_entity.pdbx_description
1 polymer ?
#
loop_
_entity_poly.entity_id
_entity_poly.type
_entity_poly.pdbx_seq_one_letter_code
_entity_poly.pdbx_strand_id
1 'polypeptide(L)'
;MEMAQKEKVLKTMEQELRSICQLSSNLGSDFVHVMDYFMGKDKATWKQEVEDLMTRCASLGWLKQPALQQVPASQASSIDFWMDITQISPEGLRGRPKLVNVLQTFRNFMESGFSSTRSPLVVCAPASVAPGQPVPDWSFQVSVGMTRNLSAKLVVELAKNLADADLQVVLKEVTSCLQVKATLEPNQADVFASSMRSKFIISESTRPDVIQLYSGLCQMFSLRGQKYSEQISSYITAFNKGSNVDAARLSEAEVKMLLLLPGQQSEFLAVLERHWDNFKIQDSALPLKSLINTVDRTKRTDASMPGIWQAIFVASPDQNTLFVKRAIQIFLRNLAEAQAASKGKAINLRMRASGLRDKIGESYDFCCLWVHFAKEFQQKLGDQAYAKALAAFQKGSYDREFLEKVRTQDGKLCLDDFRFLSILQGTDTTVKSLQQVQQEASDALEMAQLKAWQSELCKEQKVFEEYTAKLQAFDARKPESKQISELSSLAYMEANTPVRFTDKKAYVSTLFQNQLTKYALQSQVSEENVLTVFVGDLTKLGTAFSKYLLDTVSIISENCAAYPKTTCALLIAPNSGCCGATYSDADVEKACQQVETELKEPQSHLAVKRVSIMFAEGSFATQSRRCGYHDCFMVMSDVKDTDGELMCMFQHSSLWYRRIVADVQLLAGTDFVVPDLNRVPGPLSKAQKHKQWISGEQVYLKTMKALFKGMSTTAASMPVCYVDLFPYDA
;
A
#
# COMPACT_ATOMS: atom_id res chain seq x y z
N MET A 1 -2.60 -27.23 29.37
CA MET A 1 -2.90 -28.59 28.90
C MET A 1 -4.01 -28.57 27.84
N GLU A 2 -5.17 -27.96 28.12
CA GLU A 2 -6.30 -27.84 27.19
C GLU A 2 -5.96 -27.13 25.86
N MET A 3 -5.19 -26.03 25.89
CA MET A 3 -4.70 -25.33 24.69
C MET A 3 -3.82 -26.19 23.78
N ALA A 4 -2.97 -27.05 24.35
CA ALA A 4 -2.07 -27.93 23.59
C ALA A 4 -2.85 -29.09 22.93
N GLN A 5 -3.89 -29.60 23.62
CA GLN A 5 -4.79 -30.60 23.07
C GLN A 5 -5.61 -30.01 21.90
N LYS A 6 -6.13 -28.78 22.06
CA LYS A 6 -6.86 -28.09 20.99
C LYS A 6 -6.00 -27.84 19.75
N GLU A 7 -4.73 -27.46 19.94
CA GLU A 7 -3.78 -27.29 18.82
C GLU A 7 -3.50 -28.62 18.09
N LYS A 8 -3.44 -29.74 18.82
CA LYS A 8 -3.29 -31.08 18.23
C LYS A 8 -4.50 -31.47 17.39
N VAL A 9 -5.71 -31.23 17.88
CA VAL A 9 -6.95 -31.48 17.13
C VAL A 9 -7.00 -30.62 15.87
N LEU A 10 -6.66 -29.34 15.97
CA LEU A 10 -6.60 -28.44 14.82
C LEU A 10 -5.61 -28.94 13.74
N LYS A 11 -4.40 -29.36 14.13
CA LYS A 11 -3.42 -29.93 13.18
C LYS A 11 -3.94 -31.18 12.48
N THR A 12 -4.69 -32.02 13.18
CA THR A 12 -5.30 -33.23 12.62
C THR A 12 -6.35 -32.86 11.56
N MET A 13 -7.25 -31.94 11.89
CA MET A 13 -8.26 -31.43 10.94
C MET A 13 -7.62 -30.72 9.74
N GLU A 14 -6.54 -29.96 9.95
CA GLU A 14 -5.80 -29.32 8.85
C GLU A 14 -5.11 -30.33 7.91
N GLN A 15 -4.69 -31.49 8.43
CA GLN A 15 -4.10 -32.55 7.62
C GLN A 15 -5.15 -33.22 6.72
N GLU A 16 -6.33 -33.52 7.26
CA GLU A 16 -7.46 -34.03 6.48
C GLU A 16 -7.96 -33.01 5.45
N LEU A 17 -8.04 -31.72 5.83
CA LEU A 17 -8.41 -30.63 4.93
C LEU A 17 -7.49 -30.55 3.69
N ARG A 18 -6.20 -30.83 3.85
CA ARG A 18 -5.27 -30.90 2.69
C ARG A 18 -5.63 -32.01 1.72
N SER A 19 -6.17 -33.14 2.22
CA SER A 19 -6.67 -34.22 1.39
C SER A 19 -7.94 -33.83 0.64
N ILE A 20 -8.88 -33.15 1.30
CA ILE A 20 -10.16 -32.71 0.70
C ILE A 20 -9.92 -31.71 -0.43
N CYS A 21 -9.12 -30.68 -0.16
CA CYS A 21 -8.88 -29.60 -1.11
C CYS A 21 -7.75 -29.92 -2.10
N GLN A 22 -7.12 -31.11 -2.00
CA GLN A 22 -5.89 -31.47 -2.73
C GLN A 22 -4.85 -30.34 -2.71
N LEU A 23 -4.66 -29.72 -1.53
CA LEU A 23 -3.75 -28.60 -1.31
C LEU A 23 -2.31 -29.12 -1.36
N SER A 24 -1.83 -29.45 -2.55
CA SER A 24 -0.41 -29.70 -2.76
C SER A 24 0.32 -28.37 -2.84
N SER A 25 1.56 -28.34 -2.36
CA SER A 25 2.46 -27.18 -2.44
C SER A 25 2.88 -26.82 -3.87
N ASN A 26 2.40 -27.56 -4.87
CA ASN A 26 2.76 -27.41 -6.27
C ASN A 26 1.49 -27.13 -7.09
N LEU A 27 1.47 -26.06 -7.88
CA LEU A 27 0.34 -25.74 -8.78
C LEU A 27 0.06 -26.78 -9.89
N GLY A 28 0.74 -27.92 -9.87
CA GLY A 28 0.61 -28.99 -10.86
C GLY A 28 -0.42 -30.08 -10.54
N SER A 29 -1.03 -30.13 -9.35
CA SER A 29 -2.09 -31.11 -9.07
C SER A 29 -3.48 -30.52 -9.35
N ASP A 30 -4.39 -31.38 -9.80
CA ASP A 30 -5.82 -31.08 -9.83
C ASP A 30 -6.25 -30.55 -8.47
N PHE A 31 -7.06 -29.50 -8.45
CA PHE A 31 -7.45 -28.80 -7.24
C PHE A 31 -8.96 -28.80 -7.16
N VAL A 32 -9.49 -29.27 -6.03
CA VAL A 32 -10.94 -29.36 -5.83
C VAL A 32 -11.36 -28.22 -4.91
N HIS A 33 -12.20 -27.33 -5.45
CA HIS A 33 -12.79 -26.27 -4.64
C HIS A 33 -13.78 -26.88 -3.63
N VAL A 34 -13.83 -26.37 -2.40
CA VAL A 34 -14.69 -26.89 -1.31
C VAL A 34 -16.16 -26.95 -1.70
N MET A 35 -16.63 -25.97 -2.47
CA MET A 35 -17.98 -25.96 -3.01
C MET A 35 -18.23 -27.19 -3.90
N ASP A 36 -17.28 -27.53 -4.79
CA ASP A 36 -17.41 -28.65 -5.72
C ASP A 36 -17.36 -29.99 -4.97
N TYR A 37 -16.54 -30.07 -3.92
CA TYR A 37 -16.50 -31.21 -3.01
C TYR A 37 -17.88 -31.48 -2.38
N PHE A 38 -18.54 -30.45 -1.82
CA PHE A 38 -19.88 -30.62 -1.25
C PHE A 38 -20.94 -30.85 -2.33
N MET A 39 -20.79 -30.26 -3.51
CA MET A 39 -21.72 -30.51 -4.62
C MET A 39 -21.66 -31.94 -5.14
N GLY A 40 -20.50 -32.58 -5.08
CA GLY A 40 -20.30 -33.98 -5.45
C GLY A 40 -20.67 -34.99 -4.36
N LYS A 41 -21.01 -34.54 -3.14
CA LYS A 41 -21.40 -35.42 -2.03
C LYS A 41 -22.84 -35.91 -2.16
N ASP A 42 -23.05 -37.18 -1.79
CA ASP A 42 -24.40 -37.69 -1.61
C ASP A 42 -25.08 -37.02 -0.42
N LYS A 43 -26.23 -36.38 -0.69
CA LYS A 43 -26.93 -35.53 0.28
C LYS A 43 -27.47 -36.33 1.46
N ALA A 44 -28.03 -37.50 1.20
CA ALA A 44 -28.65 -38.35 2.20
C ALA A 44 -27.60 -38.92 3.16
N THR A 45 -26.51 -39.44 2.59
CA THR A 45 -25.38 -39.98 3.36
C THR A 45 -24.76 -38.89 4.24
N TRP A 46 -24.49 -37.71 3.67
CA TRP A 46 -23.90 -36.62 4.46
C TRP A 46 -24.82 -36.13 5.58
N LYS A 47 -26.13 -36.06 5.31
CA LYS A 47 -27.10 -35.72 6.35
C LYS A 47 -27.08 -36.72 7.51
N GLN A 48 -27.06 -38.02 7.21
CA GLN A 48 -26.97 -39.05 8.24
C GLN A 48 -25.70 -38.88 9.08
N GLU A 49 -24.54 -38.68 8.44
CA GLU A 49 -23.27 -38.43 9.14
C GLU A 49 -23.35 -37.21 10.07
N VAL A 50 -24.04 -36.15 9.65
CA VAL A 50 -24.24 -34.93 10.47
C VAL A 50 -25.20 -35.18 11.63
N GLU A 51 -26.27 -35.94 11.43
CA GLU A 51 -27.23 -36.32 12.49
C GLU A 51 -26.57 -37.22 13.55
N ASP A 52 -25.72 -38.15 13.13
CA ASP A 52 -24.90 -38.97 14.02
C ASP A 52 -23.95 -38.10 14.85
N LEU A 53 -23.29 -37.13 14.22
CA LEU A 53 -22.44 -36.16 14.92
C LEU A 53 -23.24 -35.30 15.90
N MET A 54 -24.43 -34.82 15.52
CA MET A 54 -25.32 -34.08 16.42
C MET A 54 -25.68 -34.90 17.67
N THR A 55 -25.97 -36.19 17.49
CA THR A 55 -26.29 -37.13 18.58
C THR A 55 -25.10 -37.30 19.53
N ARG A 56 -23.89 -37.47 18.96
CA ARG A 56 -22.65 -37.52 19.74
C ARG A 56 -22.43 -36.22 20.51
N CYS A 57 -22.55 -35.06 19.88
CA CYS A 57 -22.43 -33.77 20.56
C CYS A 57 -23.46 -33.60 21.69
N ALA A 58 -24.69 -34.08 21.51
CA ALA A 58 -25.71 -34.04 22.55
C ALA A 58 -25.34 -34.90 23.77
N SER A 59 -24.78 -36.10 23.56
CA SER A 59 -24.27 -36.95 24.65
C SER A 59 -23.11 -36.31 25.43
N LEU A 60 -22.38 -35.39 24.79
CA LEU A 60 -21.28 -34.60 25.35
C LEU A 60 -21.73 -33.28 26.00
N GLY A 61 -23.05 -33.04 26.08
CA GLY A 61 -23.64 -31.90 26.79
C GLY A 61 -24.08 -30.73 25.91
N TRP A 62 -24.15 -30.88 24.58
CA TRP A 62 -24.71 -29.85 23.70
C TRP A 62 -26.25 -29.85 23.73
N LEU A 63 -26.85 -28.67 23.88
CA LEU A 63 -28.29 -28.46 23.81
C LEU A 63 -28.69 -27.93 22.43
N LYS A 64 -29.29 -28.79 21.61
CA LYS A 64 -29.80 -28.46 20.28
C LYS A 64 -30.94 -27.44 20.37
N GLN A 65 -30.89 -26.39 19.56
CA GLN A 65 -31.97 -25.41 19.42
C GLN A 65 -33.05 -25.94 18.46
N PRO A 66 -34.32 -25.50 18.58
CA PRO A 66 -35.36 -25.86 17.62
C PRO A 66 -35.02 -25.32 16.22
N ALA A 67 -34.68 -26.23 15.29
CA ALA A 67 -34.40 -25.89 13.90
C ALA A 67 -35.70 -25.61 13.13
N LEU A 68 -35.60 -24.79 12.09
CA LEU A 68 -36.70 -24.45 11.19
C LEU A 68 -37.30 -25.72 10.57
N GLN A 69 -38.59 -25.96 10.84
CA GLN A 69 -39.31 -27.14 10.33
C GLN A 69 -40.02 -26.86 9.01
N GLN A 70 -40.60 -25.67 8.85
CA GLN A 70 -41.41 -25.28 7.71
C GLN A 70 -40.92 -23.97 7.09
N VAL A 71 -41.07 -23.84 5.77
CA VAL A 71 -40.69 -22.63 5.03
C VAL A 71 -41.55 -21.44 5.48
N PRO A 72 -40.97 -20.33 5.97
CA PRO A 72 -41.73 -19.16 6.37
C PRO A 72 -42.43 -18.49 5.19
N ALA A 73 -43.61 -17.91 5.41
CA ALA A 73 -44.19 -17.00 4.43
C ALA A 73 -43.31 -15.75 4.31
N SER A 74 -43.03 -15.32 3.07
CA SER A 74 -42.28 -14.08 2.82
C SER A 74 -43.07 -12.89 3.36
N GLN A 75 -42.56 -12.25 4.42
CA GLN A 75 -43.14 -11.04 5.01
C GLN A 75 -42.28 -9.82 4.65
N ALA A 76 -42.82 -8.61 4.85
CA ALA A 76 -42.09 -7.36 4.60
C ALA A 76 -40.91 -7.13 5.57
N SER A 77 -40.89 -7.83 6.70
CA SER A 77 -39.85 -7.77 7.74
C SER A 77 -38.95 -9.01 7.74
N SER A 78 -37.69 -8.82 8.13
CA SER A 78 -36.72 -9.91 8.33
C SER A 78 -37.15 -10.87 9.45
N ILE A 79 -37.11 -12.17 9.17
CA ILE A 79 -37.42 -13.23 10.15
C ILE A 79 -36.12 -13.94 10.53
N ASP A 80 -35.83 -14.01 11.83
CA ASP A 80 -34.69 -14.74 12.40
C ASP A 80 -35.10 -16.15 12.85
N PHE A 81 -34.29 -17.15 12.53
CA PHE A 81 -34.51 -18.54 12.95
C PHE A 81 -33.20 -19.33 13.02
N TRP A 82 -33.25 -20.50 13.65
CA TRP A 82 -32.16 -21.47 13.65
C TRP A 82 -32.33 -22.47 12.51
N MET A 83 -31.23 -22.76 11.81
CA MET A 83 -31.20 -23.78 10.76
C MET A 83 -30.15 -24.83 11.09
N ASP A 84 -30.45 -26.08 10.75
CA ASP A 84 -29.44 -27.13 10.70
C ASP A 84 -28.57 -26.91 9.44
N ILE A 85 -27.27 -27.17 9.53
CA ILE A 85 -26.32 -26.93 8.43
C ILE A 85 -26.66 -27.77 7.16
N THR A 86 -27.44 -28.84 7.31
CA THR A 86 -27.96 -29.71 6.25
C THR A 86 -29.13 -29.10 5.48
N GLN A 87 -29.77 -28.04 5.99
CA GLN A 87 -30.86 -27.35 5.30
C GLN A 87 -30.35 -26.28 4.32
N ILE A 88 -29.09 -25.85 4.51
CA ILE A 88 -28.47 -24.77 3.74
C ILE A 88 -27.67 -25.35 2.58
N SER A 89 -27.94 -24.84 1.37
CA SER A 89 -27.26 -25.25 0.15
C SER A 89 -25.76 -24.90 0.20
N PRO A 90 -24.87 -25.76 -0.34
CA PRO A 90 -23.48 -25.40 -0.64
C PRO A 90 -23.37 -24.48 -1.87
N GLU A 91 -24.46 -24.17 -2.58
CA GLU A 91 -24.50 -23.15 -3.62
C GLU A 91 -25.05 -21.81 -3.08
N GLY A 92 -24.42 -20.72 -3.49
CA GLY A 92 -24.89 -19.37 -3.20
C GLY A 92 -25.45 -18.69 -4.45
N LEU A 93 -26.28 -17.66 -4.26
CA LEU A 93 -26.93 -16.91 -5.35
C LEU A 93 -25.98 -16.20 -6.34
N ARG A 94 -24.67 -16.16 -6.07
CA ARG A 94 -23.71 -15.22 -6.70
C ARG A 94 -22.40 -15.86 -7.10
N GLY A 95 -22.40 -17.19 -7.15
CA GLY A 95 -21.23 -17.98 -7.47
C GLY A 95 -20.30 -18.23 -6.28
N ARG A 96 -19.11 -18.69 -6.64
CA ARG A 96 -18.16 -19.36 -5.78
C ARG A 96 -17.37 -18.37 -4.90
N PRO A 97 -17.31 -18.54 -3.56
CA PRO A 97 -16.40 -17.75 -2.72
C PRO A 97 -14.94 -18.17 -2.93
N LYS A 98 -13.98 -17.28 -2.71
CA LYS A 98 -12.55 -17.61 -2.82
C LYS A 98 -12.10 -18.60 -1.75
N LEU A 99 -11.40 -19.67 -2.14
CA LEU A 99 -11.00 -20.74 -1.21
C LEU A 99 -10.15 -20.20 -0.05
N VAL A 100 -9.18 -19.32 -0.32
CA VAL A 100 -8.32 -18.72 0.71
C VAL A 100 -9.12 -18.06 1.84
N ASN A 101 -10.29 -17.49 1.52
CA ASN A 101 -11.17 -16.89 2.52
C ASN A 101 -11.95 -17.97 3.30
N VAL A 102 -12.41 -19.03 2.63
CA VAL A 102 -13.05 -20.19 3.29
C VAL A 102 -12.07 -20.84 4.26
N LEU A 103 -10.84 -21.11 3.86
CA LEU A 103 -9.83 -21.72 4.73
C LEU A 103 -9.43 -20.81 5.88
N GLN A 104 -9.33 -19.50 5.66
CA GLN A 104 -9.09 -18.54 6.73
C GLN A 104 -10.25 -18.50 7.73
N THR A 105 -11.50 -18.47 7.25
CA THR A 105 -12.68 -18.46 8.12
C THR A 105 -12.81 -19.77 8.89
N PHE A 106 -12.52 -20.92 8.27
CA PHE A 106 -12.40 -22.21 8.95
C PHE A 106 -11.41 -22.16 10.12
N ARG A 107 -10.19 -21.67 9.91
CA ARG A 107 -9.19 -21.51 10.99
C ARG A 107 -9.70 -20.61 12.09
N ASN A 108 -10.27 -19.46 11.73
CA ASN A 108 -10.78 -18.51 12.70
C ASN A 108 -11.90 -19.12 13.57
N PHE A 109 -12.77 -19.95 12.99
CA PHE A 109 -13.82 -20.67 13.74
C PHE A 109 -13.21 -21.61 14.78
N MET A 110 -12.16 -22.34 14.42
CA MET A 110 -11.49 -23.26 15.34
C MET A 110 -10.67 -22.53 16.42
N GLU A 111 -10.02 -21.42 16.09
CA GLU A 111 -9.15 -20.67 17.02
C GLU A 111 -9.96 -19.81 17.99
N SER A 112 -10.90 -19.02 17.46
CA SER A 112 -11.61 -17.95 18.20
C SER A 112 -13.09 -18.25 18.48
N GLY A 113 -13.62 -19.34 17.91
CA GLY A 113 -15.03 -19.69 17.97
C GLY A 113 -15.89 -18.92 16.95
N PHE A 114 -16.96 -19.55 16.49
CA PHE A 114 -17.97 -18.92 15.66
C PHE A 114 -19.24 -18.64 16.48
N SER A 115 -19.83 -17.47 16.28
CA SER A 115 -21.11 -17.11 16.89
C SER A 115 -22.04 -16.59 15.80
N SER A 116 -22.86 -17.49 15.26
CA SER A 116 -23.87 -17.16 14.25
C SER A 116 -24.94 -16.19 14.78
N THR A 117 -25.09 -16.06 16.10
CA THR A 117 -25.99 -15.07 16.71
C THR A 117 -25.50 -13.63 16.54
N ARG A 118 -24.18 -13.40 16.56
CA ARG A 118 -23.59 -12.07 16.33
C ARG A 118 -23.55 -11.70 14.86
N SER A 119 -23.33 -12.71 14.02
CA SER A 119 -23.31 -12.55 12.56
C SER A 119 -24.16 -13.65 11.95
N PRO A 120 -25.48 -13.44 11.77
CA PRO A 120 -26.35 -14.43 11.13
C PRO A 120 -25.99 -14.60 9.65
N LEU A 121 -26.41 -15.72 9.06
CA LEU A 121 -26.42 -15.89 7.62
C LEU A 121 -27.67 -15.23 7.05
N VAL A 122 -27.58 -14.64 5.86
CA VAL A 122 -28.77 -14.16 5.14
C VAL A 122 -29.08 -15.17 4.05
N VAL A 123 -30.30 -15.68 4.05
CA VAL A 123 -30.75 -16.77 3.19
C VAL A 123 -32.00 -16.39 2.41
N CYS A 124 -32.17 -17.02 1.26
CA CYS A 124 -33.37 -16.95 0.46
C CYS A 124 -34.07 -18.31 0.47
N ALA A 125 -35.39 -18.29 0.58
CA ALA A 125 -36.19 -19.49 0.52
C ALA A 125 -36.11 -20.12 -0.89
N PRO A 126 -36.16 -21.46 -0.99
CA PRO A 126 -36.21 -22.16 -2.27
C PRO A 126 -37.44 -21.75 -3.09
N ALA A 127 -37.25 -21.36 -4.34
CA ALA A 127 -38.36 -21.01 -5.24
C ALA A 127 -39.32 -22.18 -5.52
N SER A 128 -38.85 -23.42 -5.34
CA SER A 128 -39.58 -24.66 -5.60
C SER A 128 -40.48 -25.11 -4.45
N VAL A 129 -40.46 -24.45 -3.29
CA VAL A 129 -41.19 -24.89 -2.09
C VAL A 129 -42.10 -23.78 -1.58
N ALA A 130 -43.40 -24.06 -1.48
CA ALA A 130 -44.38 -23.11 -0.98
C ALA A 130 -44.21 -22.87 0.54
N PRO A 131 -44.54 -21.65 1.04
CA PRO A 131 -44.63 -21.40 2.48
C PRO A 131 -45.50 -22.44 3.22
N GLY A 132 -45.06 -22.83 4.41
CA GLY A 132 -45.72 -23.84 5.27
C GLY A 132 -45.34 -25.30 4.95
N GLN A 133 -44.67 -25.57 3.82
CA GLN A 133 -44.15 -26.90 3.52
C GLN A 133 -42.88 -27.22 4.34
N PRO A 134 -42.58 -28.51 4.60
CA PRO A 134 -41.34 -28.92 5.25
C PRO A 134 -40.09 -28.40 4.52
N VAL A 135 -39.07 -27.99 5.26
CA VAL A 135 -37.80 -27.51 4.69
C VAL A 135 -37.01 -28.69 4.10
N PRO A 136 -36.75 -28.74 2.77
CA PRO A 136 -35.93 -29.80 2.19
C PRO A 136 -34.45 -29.60 2.49
N ASP A 137 -33.67 -30.68 2.40
CA ASP A 137 -32.22 -30.63 2.56
C ASP A 137 -31.56 -29.82 1.42
N TRP A 138 -30.52 -29.05 1.76
CA TRP A 138 -29.79 -28.15 0.85
C TRP A 138 -30.70 -27.24 0.00
N SER A 139 -31.79 -26.75 0.58
CA SER A 139 -32.79 -25.99 -0.16
C SER A 139 -32.59 -24.47 -0.06
N PHE A 140 -32.17 -23.97 1.10
CA PHE A 140 -31.97 -22.54 1.30
C PHE A 140 -30.65 -22.08 0.67
N GLN A 141 -30.74 -21.06 -0.19
CA GLN A 141 -29.55 -20.46 -0.80
C GLN A 141 -29.04 -19.30 0.03
N VAL A 142 -27.73 -19.19 0.17
CA VAL A 142 -27.10 -18.10 0.94
C VAL A 142 -26.93 -16.87 0.06
N SER A 143 -27.48 -15.73 0.50
CA SER A 143 -27.26 -14.43 -0.11
C SER A 143 -26.03 -13.73 0.52
N VAL A 144 -25.93 -13.74 1.86
CA VAL A 144 -24.80 -13.19 2.63
C VAL A 144 -24.26 -14.24 3.61
N GLY A 145 -22.93 -14.38 3.65
CA GLY A 145 -22.25 -15.33 4.53
C GLY A 145 -21.84 -16.66 3.88
N MET A 146 -21.74 -16.70 2.54
CA MET A 146 -21.39 -17.94 1.82
C MET A 146 -20.05 -18.56 2.27
N THR A 147 -19.03 -17.73 2.50
CA THR A 147 -17.74 -18.16 3.04
C THR A 147 -17.91 -18.83 4.42
N ARG A 148 -18.77 -18.27 5.28
CA ARG A 148 -19.06 -18.80 6.62
C ARG A 148 -19.83 -20.12 6.53
N ASN A 149 -20.80 -20.23 5.62
CA ASN A 149 -21.54 -21.47 5.37
C ASN A 149 -20.58 -22.61 4.95
N LEU A 150 -19.75 -22.40 3.92
CA LEU A 150 -18.79 -23.43 3.48
C LEU A 150 -17.76 -23.76 4.57
N SER A 151 -17.32 -22.77 5.35
CA SER A 151 -16.40 -23.00 6.47
C SER A 151 -17.05 -23.83 7.59
N ALA A 152 -18.31 -23.55 7.92
CA ALA A 152 -19.07 -24.34 8.89
C ALA A 152 -19.26 -25.78 8.40
N LYS A 153 -19.61 -25.98 7.13
CA LYS A 153 -19.69 -27.31 6.52
C LYS A 153 -18.34 -28.05 6.58
N LEU A 154 -17.22 -27.37 6.35
CA LEU A 154 -15.88 -27.97 6.51
C LEU A 154 -15.58 -28.38 7.95
N VAL A 155 -15.90 -27.52 8.94
CA VAL A 155 -15.73 -27.87 10.36
C VAL A 155 -16.51 -29.15 10.68
N VAL A 156 -17.76 -29.23 10.25
CA VAL A 156 -18.63 -30.38 10.47
C VAL A 156 -18.12 -31.64 9.74
N GLU A 157 -17.71 -31.50 8.47
CA GLU A 157 -17.16 -32.61 7.68
C GLU A 157 -15.91 -33.22 8.31
N LEU A 158 -15.04 -32.39 8.89
CA LEU A 158 -13.80 -32.84 9.55
C LEU A 158 -14.09 -33.36 10.98
N ALA A 159 -15.02 -32.73 11.69
CA ALA A 159 -15.35 -33.10 13.07
C ALA A 159 -16.00 -34.49 13.20
N LYS A 160 -16.70 -34.96 12.17
CA LYS A 160 -17.37 -36.26 12.18
C LYS A 160 -16.39 -37.43 12.43
N ASN A 161 -15.13 -37.27 12.01
CA ASN A 161 -14.08 -38.28 12.13
C ASN A 161 -13.33 -38.23 13.48
N LEU A 162 -13.55 -37.20 14.30
CA LEU A 162 -12.87 -37.06 15.59
C LEU A 162 -13.36 -38.12 16.58
N ALA A 163 -12.47 -38.61 17.44
CA ALA A 163 -12.85 -39.41 18.61
C ALA A 163 -13.56 -38.52 19.65
N ASP A 164 -14.41 -39.09 20.50
CA ASP A 164 -15.21 -38.33 21.47
C ASP A 164 -14.35 -37.46 22.42
N ALA A 165 -13.17 -37.95 22.81
CA ALA A 165 -12.24 -37.19 23.64
C ALA A 165 -11.72 -35.93 22.94
N ASP A 166 -11.44 -36.00 21.63
CA ASP A 166 -10.99 -34.85 20.84
C ASP A 166 -12.18 -33.95 20.46
N LEU A 167 -13.35 -34.52 20.19
CA LEU A 167 -14.59 -33.79 19.96
C LEU A 167 -14.99 -32.96 21.18
N GLN A 168 -14.83 -33.49 22.40
CA GLN A 168 -15.08 -32.75 23.65
C GLN A 168 -14.26 -31.46 23.73
N VAL A 169 -13.02 -31.48 23.26
CA VAL A 169 -12.09 -30.34 23.31
C VAL A 169 -12.52 -29.20 22.38
N VAL A 170 -13.18 -29.52 21.27
CA VAL A 170 -13.65 -28.55 20.25
C VAL A 170 -15.18 -28.48 20.17
N LEU A 171 -15.87 -28.98 21.19
CA LEU A 171 -17.33 -29.17 21.18
C LEU A 171 -18.06 -27.85 20.90
N LYS A 172 -17.60 -26.75 21.51
CA LYS A 172 -18.20 -25.42 21.34
C LYS A 172 -18.07 -24.93 19.90
N GLU A 173 -16.91 -25.11 19.28
CA GLU A 173 -16.63 -24.69 17.91
C GLU A 173 -17.45 -25.51 16.90
N VAL A 174 -17.50 -26.83 17.07
CA VAL A 174 -18.26 -27.73 16.19
C VAL A 174 -19.76 -27.46 16.29
N THR A 175 -20.30 -27.36 17.50
CA THR A 175 -21.75 -27.15 17.72
C THR A 175 -22.25 -25.82 17.18
N SER A 176 -21.41 -24.77 17.21
CA SER A 176 -21.71 -23.47 16.57
C SER A 176 -21.80 -23.53 15.04
N CYS A 177 -21.27 -24.59 14.43
CA CYS A 177 -21.30 -24.84 12.99
C CYS A 177 -22.40 -25.85 12.59
N LEU A 178 -22.86 -26.69 13.52
CA LEU A 178 -23.96 -27.65 13.31
C LEU A 178 -25.32 -26.95 13.19
N GLN A 179 -25.55 -25.91 14.00
CA GLN A 179 -26.73 -25.06 13.94
C GLN A 179 -26.36 -23.59 13.83
N VAL A 180 -26.90 -22.94 12.81
CA VAL A 180 -26.57 -21.55 12.50
C VAL A 180 -27.82 -20.69 12.52
N LYS A 181 -27.72 -19.50 13.12
CA LYS A 181 -28.75 -18.48 13.04
C LYS A 181 -28.79 -17.89 11.63
N ALA A 182 -29.98 -17.80 11.06
CA ALA A 182 -30.21 -17.28 9.73
C ALA A 182 -31.35 -16.25 9.74
N THR A 183 -31.29 -15.32 8.79
CA THR A 183 -32.28 -14.29 8.54
C THR A 183 -32.82 -14.45 7.11
N LEU A 184 -34.13 -14.52 6.94
CA LEU A 184 -34.77 -14.61 5.62
C LEU A 184 -34.83 -13.24 4.94
N GLU A 185 -34.29 -13.15 3.72
CA GLU A 185 -34.38 -11.95 2.88
C GLU A 185 -35.71 -11.94 2.10
N PRO A 186 -36.44 -10.81 2.04
CA PRO A 186 -37.67 -10.71 1.25
C PRO A 186 -37.37 -10.84 -0.25
N ASN A 187 -38.24 -11.52 -1.00
CA ASN A 187 -38.11 -11.65 -2.46
C ASN A 187 -38.19 -10.27 -3.13
N GLN A 188 -37.06 -9.74 -3.61
CA GLN A 188 -36.99 -8.49 -4.38
C GLN A 188 -36.76 -8.77 -5.87
N ALA A 189 -37.24 -7.89 -6.76
CA ALA A 189 -37.09 -8.03 -8.21
C ALA A 189 -35.62 -8.03 -8.70
N ASP A 190 -34.68 -7.49 -7.90
CA ASP A 190 -33.24 -7.51 -8.19
C ASP A 190 -32.42 -7.93 -6.95
N VAL A 191 -32.65 -9.15 -6.47
CA VAL A 191 -31.92 -9.78 -5.33
C VAL A 191 -30.40 -9.68 -5.52
N PHE A 192 -29.93 -9.68 -6.77
CA PHE A 192 -28.51 -9.57 -7.08
C PHE A 192 -27.94 -8.17 -6.78
N ALA A 193 -28.57 -7.09 -7.26
CA ALA A 193 -28.08 -5.74 -6.96
C ALA A 193 -28.18 -5.39 -5.47
N SER A 194 -29.31 -5.71 -4.83
CA SER A 194 -29.58 -5.40 -3.42
C SER A 194 -28.56 -6.06 -2.50
N SER A 195 -28.40 -7.38 -2.60
CA SER A 195 -27.47 -8.07 -1.72
C SER A 195 -26.00 -7.72 -2.07
N MET A 196 -25.67 -7.21 -3.28
CA MET A 196 -24.27 -6.85 -3.65
C MET A 196 -23.85 -5.64 -2.83
N ARG A 197 -24.73 -4.64 -2.74
CA ARG A 197 -24.55 -3.48 -1.86
C ARG A 197 -24.46 -3.89 -0.40
N SER A 198 -25.32 -4.81 0.06
CA SER A 198 -25.25 -5.32 1.43
C SER A 198 -23.87 -5.91 1.74
N LYS A 199 -23.29 -6.71 0.84
CA LYS A 199 -21.93 -7.26 1.04
C LYS A 199 -20.83 -6.21 1.02
N PHE A 200 -20.99 -5.13 0.26
CA PHE A 200 -19.99 -4.06 0.21
C PHE A 200 -19.94 -3.27 1.53
N ILE A 201 -21.06 -3.20 2.26
CA ILE A 201 -21.20 -2.45 3.51
C ILE A 201 -20.86 -3.32 4.73
N ILE A 202 -21.22 -4.61 4.70
CA ILE A 202 -21.02 -5.52 5.85
C ILE A 202 -19.52 -5.83 6.01
N SER A 203 -18.90 -5.24 7.03
CA SER A 203 -17.49 -5.44 7.38
C SER A 203 -17.11 -6.90 7.67
N GLU A 204 -18.08 -7.67 8.15
CA GLU A 204 -17.95 -9.09 8.51
C GLU A 204 -18.04 -10.03 7.29
N SER A 205 -18.42 -9.50 6.13
CA SER A 205 -18.48 -10.24 4.87
C SER A 205 -17.27 -9.90 4.01
N THR A 206 -16.69 -10.91 3.38
CA THR A 206 -15.67 -10.64 2.36
C THR A 206 -16.32 -9.98 1.14
N ARG A 207 -15.81 -8.80 0.77
CA ARG A 207 -16.20 -8.10 -0.47
C ARG A 207 -15.89 -8.99 -1.68
N PRO A 208 -16.84 -9.21 -2.60
CA PRO A 208 -16.57 -9.93 -3.85
C PRO A 208 -15.47 -9.25 -4.67
N ASP A 209 -14.58 -10.03 -5.27
CA ASP A 209 -13.59 -9.50 -6.20
C ASP A 209 -14.14 -9.32 -7.62
N VAL A 210 -13.34 -8.68 -8.48
CA VAL A 210 -13.71 -8.34 -9.86
C VAL A 210 -14.07 -9.54 -10.72
N ILE A 211 -13.51 -10.73 -10.49
CA ILE A 211 -13.85 -11.94 -11.27
C ILE A 211 -15.20 -12.50 -10.81
N GLN A 212 -15.44 -12.49 -9.50
CA GLN A 212 -16.74 -12.87 -8.94
C GLN A 212 -17.85 -11.90 -9.39
N LEU A 213 -17.55 -10.60 -9.37
CA LEU A 213 -18.45 -9.56 -9.88
C LEU A 213 -18.72 -9.75 -11.37
N TYR A 214 -17.68 -9.95 -12.18
CA TYR A 214 -17.80 -10.19 -13.61
C TYR A 214 -18.69 -11.40 -13.91
N SER A 215 -18.43 -12.53 -13.26
CA SER A 215 -19.20 -13.78 -13.46
C SER A 215 -20.66 -13.63 -13.08
N GLY A 216 -20.95 -13.01 -11.92
CA GLY A 216 -22.32 -12.77 -11.47
C GLY A 216 -23.08 -11.80 -12.38
N LEU A 217 -22.42 -10.75 -12.86
CA LEU A 217 -22.98 -9.80 -13.81
C LEU A 217 -23.24 -10.45 -15.19
N CYS A 218 -22.32 -11.29 -15.68
CA CYS A 218 -22.52 -12.09 -16.90
C CYS A 218 -23.74 -13.00 -16.79
N GLN A 219 -23.89 -13.71 -15.69
CA GLN A 219 -25.04 -14.57 -15.44
C GLN A 219 -26.35 -13.76 -15.39
N MET A 220 -26.37 -12.66 -14.65
CA MET A 220 -27.54 -11.78 -14.56
C MET A 220 -27.95 -11.22 -15.94
N PHE A 221 -27.00 -10.69 -16.72
CA PHE A 221 -27.32 -10.17 -18.05
C PHE A 221 -27.80 -11.28 -18.98
N SER A 222 -27.18 -12.46 -18.92
CA SER A 222 -27.62 -13.63 -19.71
C SER A 222 -29.05 -14.03 -19.38
N LEU A 223 -29.42 -14.07 -18.09
CA LEU A 223 -30.80 -14.35 -17.66
C LEU A 223 -31.80 -13.28 -18.12
N ARG A 224 -31.33 -12.06 -18.39
CA ARG A 224 -32.13 -10.95 -18.94
C ARG A 224 -32.10 -10.89 -20.47
N GLY A 225 -31.42 -11.82 -21.15
CA GLY A 225 -31.23 -11.78 -22.60
C GLY A 225 -30.37 -10.60 -23.08
N GLN A 226 -29.53 -10.04 -22.22
CA GLN A 226 -28.71 -8.86 -22.47
C GLN A 226 -27.23 -9.25 -22.65
N LYS A 227 -26.51 -8.53 -23.51
CA LYS A 227 -25.06 -8.70 -23.69
C LYS A 227 -24.29 -7.85 -22.67
N TYR A 228 -23.32 -8.47 -22.00
CA TYR A 228 -22.47 -7.80 -20.99
C TYR A 228 -21.80 -6.53 -21.53
N SER A 229 -21.14 -6.62 -22.69
CA SER A 229 -20.36 -5.52 -23.30
C SER A 229 -21.21 -4.28 -23.62
N GLU A 230 -22.51 -4.46 -23.85
CA GLU A 230 -23.43 -3.37 -24.19
C GLU A 230 -24.04 -2.71 -22.94
N GLN A 231 -24.19 -3.45 -21.84
CA GLN A 231 -24.94 -3.00 -20.66
C GLN A 231 -24.07 -2.64 -19.45
N ILE A 232 -22.81 -3.08 -19.40
CA ILE A 232 -21.99 -2.93 -18.19
C ILE A 232 -21.79 -1.46 -17.79
N SER A 233 -21.53 -0.57 -18.75
CA SER A 233 -21.27 0.85 -18.48
C SER A 233 -22.50 1.57 -17.91
N SER A 234 -23.69 1.30 -18.46
CA SER A 234 -24.94 1.88 -17.98
C SER A 234 -25.31 1.29 -16.60
N TYR A 235 -25.10 -0.01 -16.41
CA TYR A 235 -25.32 -0.69 -15.13
C TYR A 235 -24.43 -0.14 -14.02
N ILE A 236 -23.11 -0.03 -14.23
CA ILE A 236 -22.17 0.53 -13.24
C ILE A 236 -22.59 1.95 -12.85
N THR A 237 -22.97 2.77 -13.83
CA THR A 237 -23.46 4.13 -13.58
C THR A 237 -24.70 4.13 -12.70
N ALA A 238 -25.71 3.32 -13.03
CA ALA A 238 -26.93 3.21 -12.24
C ALA A 238 -26.67 2.63 -10.83
N PHE A 239 -25.82 1.61 -10.74
CA PHE A 239 -25.44 0.95 -9.51
C PHE A 239 -24.74 1.92 -8.54
N ASN A 240 -23.76 2.69 -9.02
CA ASN A 240 -23.04 3.66 -8.20
C ASN A 240 -23.90 4.89 -7.84
N LYS A 241 -24.79 5.33 -8.73
CA LYS A 241 -25.74 6.43 -8.46
C LYS A 241 -26.74 6.07 -7.36
N GLY A 242 -27.18 4.82 -7.27
CA GLY A 242 -28.21 4.44 -6.31
C GLY A 242 -27.74 4.30 -4.86
N SER A 243 -26.51 4.70 -4.52
CA SER A 243 -26.04 4.81 -3.13
C SER A 243 -25.21 6.08 -2.94
N ASN A 244 -25.36 6.74 -1.78
CA ASN A 244 -24.52 7.86 -1.37
C ASN A 244 -23.33 7.43 -0.49
N VAL A 245 -23.24 6.15 -0.16
CA VAL A 245 -22.16 5.59 0.69
C VAL A 245 -21.06 5.03 -0.19
N ASP A 246 -19.85 5.61 -0.12
CA ASP A 246 -18.72 5.20 -0.97
C ASP A 246 -18.33 3.73 -0.79
N ALA A 247 -18.39 3.21 0.44
CA ALA A 247 -18.12 1.80 0.70
C ALA A 247 -19.06 0.86 -0.08
N ALA A 248 -20.28 1.30 -0.38
CA ALA A 248 -21.32 0.56 -1.11
C ALA A 248 -21.24 0.72 -2.64
N ARG A 249 -20.24 1.46 -3.16
CA ARG A 249 -20.03 1.69 -4.60
C ARG A 249 -18.90 0.81 -5.13
N LEU A 250 -18.90 0.57 -6.44
CA LEU A 250 -17.76 0.01 -7.15
C LEU A 250 -16.66 1.07 -7.22
N SER A 251 -15.45 0.69 -6.81
CA SER A 251 -14.26 1.53 -6.89
C SER A 251 -13.80 1.70 -8.33
N GLU A 252 -13.05 2.77 -8.61
CA GLU A 252 -12.52 3.06 -9.95
C GLU A 252 -11.68 1.90 -10.53
N ALA A 253 -10.88 1.25 -9.69
CA ALA A 253 -10.08 0.08 -10.10
C ALA A 253 -10.98 -1.12 -10.46
N GLU A 254 -12.03 -1.39 -9.68
CA GLU A 254 -12.99 -2.46 -10.01
C GLU A 254 -13.72 -2.15 -11.32
N VAL A 255 -14.19 -0.91 -11.50
CA VAL A 255 -14.85 -0.47 -12.73
C VAL A 255 -13.94 -0.66 -13.94
N LYS A 256 -12.69 -0.20 -13.84
CA LYS A 256 -11.71 -0.30 -14.93
C LYS A 256 -11.43 -1.75 -15.31
N MET A 257 -11.25 -2.64 -14.34
CA MET A 257 -11.05 -4.06 -14.63
C MET A 257 -12.31 -4.71 -15.23
N LEU A 258 -13.50 -4.42 -14.70
CA LEU A 258 -14.77 -4.94 -15.25
C LEU A 258 -14.99 -4.57 -16.72
N LEU A 259 -14.49 -3.41 -17.14
CA LEU A 259 -14.53 -2.97 -18.55
C LEU A 259 -13.47 -3.66 -19.42
N LEU A 260 -12.34 -4.11 -18.85
CA LEU A 260 -11.24 -4.77 -19.57
C LEU A 260 -11.44 -6.29 -19.73
N LEU A 261 -12.13 -6.94 -18.78
CA LEU A 261 -12.33 -8.40 -18.75
C LEU A 261 -13.01 -8.98 -20.01
N PRO A 262 -14.02 -8.34 -20.64
CA PRO A 262 -14.62 -8.84 -21.87
C PRO A 262 -13.64 -9.00 -23.04
N GLY A 263 -12.55 -8.23 -23.06
CA GLY A 263 -11.53 -8.30 -24.11
C GLY A 263 -10.43 -9.34 -23.86
N GLN A 264 -10.49 -10.08 -22.75
CA GLN A 264 -9.46 -11.06 -22.39
C GLN A 264 -9.86 -12.48 -22.82
N GLN A 265 -8.87 -13.38 -22.91
CA GLN A 265 -9.12 -14.80 -23.19
C GLN A 265 -9.75 -15.52 -21.99
N SER A 266 -10.45 -16.61 -22.25
CA SER A 266 -10.98 -17.49 -21.20
C SER A 266 -9.86 -18.02 -20.29
N GLU A 267 -8.70 -18.33 -20.86
CA GLU A 267 -7.54 -18.80 -20.10
C GLU A 267 -6.98 -17.74 -19.15
N PHE A 268 -7.00 -16.46 -19.53
CA PHE A 268 -6.62 -15.35 -18.66
C PHE A 268 -7.46 -15.36 -17.38
N LEU A 269 -8.79 -15.49 -17.53
CA LEU A 269 -9.73 -15.53 -16.40
C LEU A 269 -9.48 -16.76 -15.54
N ALA A 270 -9.33 -17.93 -16.16
CA ALA A 270 -9.15 -19.19 -15.44
C ALA A 270 -7.86 -19.22 -14.61
N VAL A 271 -6.73 -18.76 -15.18
CA VAL A 271 -5.45 -18.71 -14.48
C VAL A 271 -5.49 -17.72 -13.32
N LEU A 272 -6.05 -16.52 -13.55
CA LEU A 272 -6.16 -15.49 -12.52
C LEU A 272 -7.10 -15.91 -11.38
N GLU A 273 -8.24 -16.50 -11.72
CA GLU A 273 -9.20 -17.04 -10.76
C GLU A 273 -8.56 -18.11 -9.89
N ARG A 274 -7.89 -19.10 -10.49
CA ARG A 274 -7.19 -20.16 -9.76
C ARG A 274 -6.15 -19.59 -8.80
N HIS A 275 -5.43 -18.57 -9.22
CA HIS A 275 -4.42 -17.91 -8.37
C HIS A 275 -5.06 -17.16 -7.20
N TRP A 276 -6.12 -16.38 -7.44
CA TRP A 276 -6.82 -15.64 -6.39
C TRP A 276 -7.70 -16.51 -5.48
N ASP A 277 -8.06 -17.73 -5.92
CA ASP A 277 -8.63 -18.74 -5.03
C ASP A 277 -7.61 -19.18 -3.97
N ASN A 278 -6.32 -19.23 -4.31
CA ASN A 278 -5.25 -19.68 -3.42
C ASN A 278 -4.61 -18.55 -2.60
N PHE A 279 -4.63 -17.33 -3.11
CA PHE A 279 -3.99 -16.18 -2.48
C PHE A 279 -4.96 -14.99 -2.37
N LYS A 280 -4.98 -14.33 -1.21
CA LYS A 280 -5.67 -13.03 -1.09
C LYS A 280 -5.08 -12.08 -2.12
N ILE A 281 -5.92 -11.34 -2.83
CA ILE A 281 -5.51 -10.49 -3.97
C ILE A 281 -4.32 -9.59 -3.61
N GLN A 282 -4.40 -8.92 -2.45
CA GLN A 282 -3.34 -8.03 -1.95
C GLN A 282 -2.01 -8.72 -1.61
N ASP A 283 -2.05 -10.02 -1.32
CA ASP A 283 -0.92 -10.88 -0.95
C ASP A 283 -0.47 -11.77 -2.11
N SER A 284 -1.14 -11.67 -3.27
CA SER A 284 -0.90 -12.48 -4.46
C SER A 284 0.22 -11.90 -5.33
N ALA A 285 0.63 -12.67 -6.35
CA ALA A 285 1.49 -12.21 -7.45
C ALA A 285 0.97 -10.94 -8.14
N LEU A 286 -0.36 -10.80 -8.27
CA LEU A 286 -1.02 -9.77 -9.07
C LEU A 286 -2.12 -9.09 -8.25
N PRO A 287 -1.78 -8.06 -7.44
CA PRO A 287 -2.79 -7.18 -6.87
C PRO A 287 -3.57 -6.46 -7.96
N LEU A 288 -4.85 -6.15 -7.70
CA LEU A 288 -5.75 -5.54 -8.70
C LEU A 288 -5.15 -4.31 -9.39
N LYS A 289 -4.57 -3.36 -8.64
CA LYS A 289 -3.93 -2.17 -9.22
C LYS A 289 -2.74 -2.52 -10.13
N SER A 290 -1.93 -3.51 -9.74
CA SER A 290 -0.79 -3.97 -10.54
C SER A 290 -1.25 -4.62 -11.83
N LEU A 291 -2.32 -5.42 -11.78
CA LEU A 291 -2.89 -6.06 -12.95
C LEU A 291 -3.42 -5.01 -13.94
N ILE A 292 -4.21 -4.05 -13.46
CA ILE A 292 -4.77 -2.97 -14.28
C ILE A 292 -3.67 -2.17 -14.97
N ASN A 293 -2.61 -1.79 -14.23
CA ASN A 293 -1.51 -1.01 -14.79
C ASN A 293 -0.73 -1.72 -15.90
N THR A 294 -0.84 -3.05 -15.99
CA THR A 294 -0.23 -3.83 -17.07
C THR A 294 -1.20 -4.07 -18.21
N VAL A 295 -2.43 -4.49 -17.92
CA VAL A 295 -3.46 -4.83 -18.93
C VAL A 295 -3.96 -3.59 -19.67
N ASP A 296 -4.01 -2.43 -19.01
CA ASP A 296 -4.49 -1.17 -19.59
C ASP A 296 -3.41 -0.38 -20.37
N ARG A 297 -2.27 -0.98 -20.70
CA ARG A 297 -1.21 -0.29 -21.43
C ARG A 297 -1.57 -0.09 -22.91
N THR A 298 -2.34 0.97 -23.18
CA THR A 298 -2.62 1.51 -24.52
C THR A 298 -1.48 2.35 -25.12
N LYS A 299 -0.32 2.43 -24.45
CA LYS A 299 0.73 3.40 -24.78
C LYS A 299 2.09 2.75 -24.96
N ARG A 300 2.40 2.24 -26.15
CA ARG A 300 3.81 2.06 -26.61
C ARG A 300 4.02 2.09 -28.12
N THR A 301 2.99 2.05 -28.96
CA THR A 301 3.17 2.20 -30.40
C THR A 301 3.29 3.68 -30.78
N ASP A 302 4.52 4.15 -30.96
CA ASP A 302 4.81 5.38 -31.71
C ASP A 302 5.24 5.00 -33.14
N ALA A 303 4.84 5.80 -34.14
CA ALA A 303 5.26 5.64 -35.52
C ALA A 303 6.78 5.81 -35.72
N SER A 304 7.47 6.35 -34.71
CA SER A 304 8.94 6.47 -34.66
C SER A 304 9.68 5.20 -34.24
N MET A 305 8.98 4.12 -33.87
CA MET A 305 9.65 2.90 -33.37
C MET A 305 10.43 2.16 -34.48
N PRO A 306 11.67 1.73 -34.20
CA PRO A 306 12.52 1.11 -35.19
C PRO A 306 12.06 -0.32 -35.56
N GLY A 307 11.86 -0.56 -36.86
CA GLY A 307 11.73 -1.90 -37.44
C GLY A 307 10.60 -2.74 -36.84
N ILE A 308 10.92 -3.97 -36.45
CA ILE A 308 9.96 -5.00 -36.01
C ILE A 308 9.25 -4.68 -34.68
N TRP A 309 9.76 -3.74 -33.88
CA TRP A 309 9.25 -3.43 -32.54
C TRP A 309 7.84 -2.84 -32.54
N GLN A 310 7.45 -2.14 -33.60
CA GLN A 310 6.06 -1.71 -33.76
C GLN A 310 5.10 -2.90 -33.78
N ALA A 311 5.45 -3.97 -34.51
CA ALA A 311 4.64 -5.19 -34.58
C ALA A 311 4.64 -5.98 -33.27
N ILE A 312 5.78 -6.02 -32.57
CA ILE A 312 5.91 -6.70 -31.27
C ILE A 312 4.97 -6.09 -30.23
N PHE A 313 4.84 -4.76 -30.19
CA PHE A 313 4.05 -4.05 -29.18
C PHE A 313 2.57 -3.85 -29.56
N VAL A 314 2.10 -4.39 -30.69
CA VAL A 314 0.66 -4.41 -31.00
C VAL A 314 -0.07 -5.18 -29.90
N ALA A 315 -1.05 -4.54 -29.27
CA ALA A 315 -1.77 -5.13 -28.15
C ALA A 315 -2.51 -6.40 -28.57
N SER A 316 -2.29 -7.49 -27.83
CA SER A 316 -3.00 -8.76 -28.01
C SER A 316 -3.43 -9.36 -26.65
N PRO A 317 -4.62 -9.97 -26.55
CA PRO A 317 -5.02 -10.75 -25.37
C PRO A 317 -4.04 -11.89 -25.01
N ASP A 318 -3.28 -12.40 -25.98
CA ASP A 318 -2.24 -13.42 -25.75
C ASP A 318 -1.13 -12.90 -24.85
N GLN A 319 -0.73 -11.64 -25.04
CA GLN A 319 0.33 -10.99 -24.25
C GLN A 319 -0.09 -10.86 -22.80
N ASN A 320 -1.34 -10.43 -22.55
CA ASN A 320 -1.91 -10.34 -21.21
C ASN A 320 -1.98 -11.71 -20.53
N THR A 321 -2.42 -12.74 -21.27
CA THR A 321 -2.51 -14.10 -20.76
C THR A 321 -1.13 -14.65 -20.38
N LEU A 322 -0.13 -14.48 -21.25
CA LEU A 322 1.23 -14.91 -20.98
C LEU A 322 1.87 -14.14 -19.81
N PHE A 323 1.64 -12.83 -19.73
CA PHE A 323 2.11 -12.01 -18.62
C PHE A 323 1.55 -12.50 -17.28
N VAL A 324 0.24 -12.75 -17.20
CA VAL A 324 -0.39 -13.26 -15.96
C VAL A 324 0.23 -14.59 -15.55
N LYS A 325 0.38 -15.54 -16.49
CA LYS A 325 1.03 -16.83 -16.24
C LYS A 325 2.45 -16.65 -15.72
N ARG A 326 3.26 -15.83 -16.39
CA ARG A 326 4.65 -15.57 -16.02
C ARG A 326 4.77 -14.92 -14.65
N ALA A 327 4.02 -13.86 -14.37
CA ALA A 327 4.04 -13.17 -13.08
C ALA A 327 3.67 -14.12 -11.92
N ILE A 328 2.70 -15.01 -12.14
CA ILE A 328 2.32 -16.05 -11.18
C ILE A 328 3.45 -17.06 -11.00
N GLN A 329 4.05 -17.57 -12.08
CA GLN A 329 5.13 -18.56 -12.00
C GLN A 329 6.38 -18.01 -11.30
N ILE A 330 6.77 -16.77 -11.55
CA ILE A 330 7.88 -16.10 -10.84
C ILE A 330 7.57 -16.01 -9.34
N PHE A 331 6.35 -15.57 -8.99
CA PHE A 331 5.93 -15.46 -7.59
C PHE A 331 5.97 -16.80 -6.87
N LEU A 332 5.51 -17.88 -7.52
CA LEU A 332 5.48 -19.22 -6.94
C LEU A 332 6.87 -19.82 -6.80
N ARG A 333 7.74 -19.61 -7.79
CA ARG A 333 9.16 -20.00 -7.71
C ARG A 333 9.81 -19.32 -6.50
N ASN A 334 9.69 -18.00 -6.40
CA ASN A 334 10.27 -17.22 -5.30
C ASN A 334 9.68 -17.64 -3.95
N LEU A 335 8.38 -17.96 -3.89
CA LEU A 335 7.73 -18.47 -2.69
C LEU A 335 8.28 -19.84 -2.28
N ALA A 336 8.46 -20.76 -3.23
CA ALA A 336 9.03 -22.08 -2.99
C ALA A 336 10.48 -21.97 -2.49
N GLU A 337 11.28 -21.11 -3.10
CA GLU A 337 12.66 -20.81 -2.66
C GLU A 337 12.70 -20.23 -1.24
N ALA A 338 11.82 -19.26 -0.95
CA ALA A 338 11.72 -18.68 0.40
C ALA A 338 11.27 -19.71 1.45
N GLN A 339 10.37 -20.63 1.08
CA GLN A 339 9.93 -21.73 1.93
C GLN A 339 11.05 -22.77 2.15
N ALA A 340 11.82 -23.10 1.12
CA ALA A 340 12.98 -23.97 1.24
C ALA A 340 14.03 -23.35 2.19
N ALA A 341 14.33 -22.07 2.01
CA ALA A 341 15.25 -21.32 2.87
C ALA A 341 14.77 -21.23 4.33
N SER A 342 13.44 -21.24 4.57
CA SER A 342 12.86 -21.23 5.91
C SER A 342 12.73 -22.61 6.56
N LYS A 343 13.33 -23.66 5.96
CA LYS A 343 13.19 -25.07 6.37
C LYS A 343 11.72 -25.53 6.40
N GLY A 344 10.95 -25.12 5.39
CA GLY A 344 9.54 -25.49 5.23
C GLY A 344 8.56 -24.71 6.10
N LYS A 345 9.00 -23.65 6.80
CA LYS A 345 8.10 -22.80 7.59
C LYS A 345 7.24 -21.94 6.66
N ALA A 346 5.95 -21.84 6.99
CA ALA A 346 4.99 -21.01 6.27
C ALA A 346 5.46 -19.54 6.22
N ILE A 347 5.47 -18.96 5.01
CA ILE A 347 5.88 -17.58 4.79
C ILE A 347 4.69 -16.65 5.07
N ASN A 348 4.91 -15.61 5.87
CA ASN A 348 3.91 -14.57 6.09
C ASN A 348 3.81 -13.67 4.84
N LEU A 349 2.88 -14.02 3.95
CA LEU A 349 2.67 -13.31 2.69
C LEU A 349 2.24 -11.86 2.88
N ARG A 350 1.52 -11.52 3.96
CA ARG A 350 1.11 -10.13 4.23
C ARG A 350 2.29 -9.16 4.35
N MET A 351 3.41 -9.65 4.87
CA MET A 351 4.64 -8.86 5.03
C MET A 351 5.61 -9.04 3.86
N ARG A 352 5.61 -10.20 3.21
CA ARG A 352 6.68 -10.59 2.27
C ARG A 352 6.24 -10.73 0.81
N ALA A 353 4.95 -10.75 0.50
CA ALA A 353 4.45 -10.96 -0.86
C ALA A 353 5.03 -9.95 -1.86
N SER A 354 5.19 -8.68 -1.47
CA SER A 354 5.80 -7.66 -2.33
C SER A 354 7.20 -8.07 -2.80
N GLY A 355 8.03 -8.64 -1.92
CA GLY A 355 9.39 -9.09 -2.27
C GLY A 355 9.44 -10.34 -3.15
N LEU A 356 8.34 -11.10 -3.20
CA LEU A 356 8.23 -12.33 -4.01
C LEU A 356 7.72 -12.06 -5.43
N ARG A 357 7.10 -10.90 -5.67
CA ARG A 357 6.59 -10.52 -7.00
C ARG A 357 7.72 -10.27 -7.99
N ASP A 358 7.37 -10.35 -9.28
CA ASP A 358 8.26 -9.90 -10.34
C ASP A 358 8.61 -8.42 -10.14
N LYS A 359 9.91 -8.12 -10.19
CA LYS A 359 10.49 -6.79 -9.99
C LYS A 359 10.97 -6.15 -11.27
N ILE A 360 10.95 -6.88 -12.38
CA ILE A 360 11.44 -6.40 -13.66
C ILE A 360 10.36 -5.50 -14.29
N GLY A 361 10.69 -4.22 -14.49
CA GLY A 361 9.75 -3.24 -15.04
C GLY A 361 9.32 -3.52 -16.48
N GLU A 362 10.19 -4.21 -17.22
CA GLU A 362 10.06 -4.60 -18.63
C GLU A 362 9.42 -6.00 -18.81
N SER A 363 8.97 -6.68 -17.75
CA SER A 363 8.49 -8.08 -17.84
C SER A 363 7.32 -8.30 -18.81
N TYR A 364 6.43 -7.31 -18.94
CA TYR A 364 5.36 -7.35 -19.94
C TYR A 364 5.91 -7.31 -21.37
N ASP A 365 6.97 -6.53 -21.60
CA ASP A 365 7.60 -6.41 -22.92
C ASP A 365 8.27 -7.71 -23.35
N PHE A 366 8.77 -8.49 -22.37
CA PHE A 366 9.26 -9.84 -22.63
C PHE A 366 8.16 -10.75 -23.15
N CYS A 367 6.93 -10.59 -22.61
CA CYS A 367 5.77 -11.35 -23.06
C CYS A 367 5.34 -10.91 -24.46
N CYS A 368 5.39 -9.61 -24.78
CA CYS A 368 5.17 -9.12 -26.14
C CYS A 368 6.15 -9.75 -27.13
N LEU A 369 7.44 -9.73 -26.78
CA LEU A 369 8.49 -10.31 -27.61
C LEU A 369 8.30 -11.83 -27.79
N TRP A 370 7.99 -12.54 -26.71
CA TRP A 370 7.73 -13.98 -26.77
C TRP A 370 6.53 -14.31 -27.65
N VAL A 371 5.41 -13.62 -27.47
CA VAL A 371 4.18 -13.84 -28.25
C VAL A 371 4.44 -13.58 -29.74
N HIS A 372 5.22 -12.56 -30.07
CA HIS A 372 5.56 -12.24 -31.46
C HIS A 372 6.28 -13.40 -32.16
N PHE A 373 7.31 -13.97 -31.53
CA PHE A 373 8.12 -15.07 -32.10
C PHE A 373 7.61 -16.48 -31.74
N ALA A 374 6.44 -16.60 -31.09
CA ALA A 374 5.98 -17.87 -30.52
C ALA A 374 5.86 -19.00 -31.55
N LYS A 375 5.36 -18.67 -32.75
CA LYS A 375 5.18 -19.66 -33.83
C LYS A 375 6.53 -20.11 -34.38
N GLU A 376 7.46 -19.18 -34.58
CA GLU A 376 8.80 -19.45 -35.07
C GLU A 376 9.60 -20.27 -34.06
N PHE A 377 9.48 -19.96 -32.76
CA PHE A 377 10.06 -20.77 -31.68
C PHE A 377 9.50 -22.19 -31.69
N GLN A 378 8.17 -22.35 -31.84
CA GLN A 378 7.53 -23.66 -31.88
C GLN A 378 7.97 -24.47 -33.10
N GLN A 379 8.07 -23.85 -34.27
CA GLN A 379 8.56 -24.49 -35.49
C GLN A 379 10.02 -24.95 -35.38
N LYS A 380 10.88 -24.12 -34.78
CA LYS A 380 12.31 -24.42 -34.65
C LYS A 380 12.61 -25.47 -33.56
N LEU A 381 11.87 -25.47 -32.45
CA LEU A 381 12.09 -26.38 -31.32
C LEU A 381 11.26 -27.68 -31.39
N GLY A 382 10.12 -27.68 -32.07
CA GLY A 382 9.10 -28.72 -31.95
C GLY A 382 8.31 -28.63 -30.63
N ASP A 383 7.13 -29.25 -30.58
CA ASP A 383 6.14 -29.04 -29.51
C ASP A 383 6.66 -29.31 -28.09
N GLN A 384 7.37 -30.42 -27.90
CA GLN A 384 7.83 -30.82 -26.56
C GLN A 384 8.93 -29.88 -26.02
N ALA A 385 9.89 -29.51 -26.86
CA ALA A 385 10.97 -28.60 -26.45
C ALA A 385 10.47 -27.16 -26.33
N TYR A 386 9.53 -26.74 -27.19
CA TYR A 386 8.84 -25.47 -27.05
C TYR A 386 8.09 -25.36 -25.72
N ALA A 387 7.35 -26.40 -25.31
CA ALA A 387 6.66 -26.41 -24.03
C ALA A 387 7.62 -26.27 -22.84
N LYS A 388 8.79 -26.92 -22.89
CA LYS A 388 9.85 -26.76 -21.88
C LYS A 388 10.44 -25.35 -21.88
N ALA A 389 10.71 -24.79 -23.06
CA ALA A 389 11.22 -23.44 -23.22
C ALA A 389 10.22 -22.41 -22.68
N LEU A 390 8.94 -22.54 -23.01
CA LEU A 390 7.87 -21.69 -22.50
C LEU A 390 7.77 -21.76 -20.96
N ALA A 391 7.88 -22.95 -20.38
CA ALA A 391 7.89 -23.11 -18.92
C ALA A 391 9.12 -22.45 -18.27
N ALA A 392 10.30 -22.55 -18.89
CA ALA A 392 11.52 -21.89 -18.43
C ALA A 392 11.40 -20.36 -18.56
N PHE A 393 10.83 -19.87 -19.66
CA PHE A 393 10.51 -18.46 -19.86
C PHE A 393 9.56 -17.95 -18.78
N GLN A 394 8.46 -18.66 -18.49
CA GLN A 394 7.51 -18.25 -17.44
C GLN A 394 8.15 -18.22 -16.06
N LYS A 395 9.18 -19.05 -15.82
CA LYS A 395 9.98 -19.05 -14.59
C LYS A 395 11.11 -18.03 -14.61
N GLY A 396 11.24 -17.19 -15.62
CA GLY A 396 12.26 -16.14 -15.69
C GLY A 396 13.67 -16.62 -16.03
N SER A 397 13.84 -17.82 -16.57
CA SER A 397 15.17 -18.38 -16.89
C SER A 397 15.91 -17.63 -18.00
N TYR A 398 15.18 -16.88 -18.84
CA TYR A 398 15.74 -16.15 -19.99
C TYR A 398 15.75 -14.63 -19.78
N ASP A 399 15.55 -14.15 -18.55
CA ASP A 399 15.32 -12.72 -18.28
C ASP A 399 16.48 -11.84 -18.69
N ARG A 400 17.72 -12.28 -18.50
CA ARG A 400 18.92 -11.52 -18.90
C ARG A 400 18.95 -11.29 -20.41
N GLU A 401 18.61 -12.31 -21.19
CA GLU A 401 18.60 -12.23 -22.65
C GLU A 401 17.43 -11.38 -23.16
N PHE A 402 16.21 -11.61 -22.66
CA PHE A 402 15.05 -10.82 -23.07
C PHE A 402 15.18 -9.35 -22.66
N LEU A 403 15.81 -9.07 -21.51
CA LEU A 403 16.13 -7.71 -21.09
C LEU A 403 17.12 -7.01 -22.04
N GLU A 404 18.16 -7.73 -22.50
CA GLU A 404 19.11 -7.24 -23.52
C GLU A 404 18.34 -6.83 -24.78
N LYS A 405 17.47 -7.71 -25.30
CA LYS A 405 16.73 -7.44 -26.54
C LYS A 405 15.75 -6.28 -26.40
N VAL A 406 14.96 -6.25 -25.31
CA VAL A 406 13.95 -5.20 -25.07
C VAL A 406 14.57 -3.83 -24.80
N ARG A 407 15.77 -3.75 -24.23
CA ARG A 407 16.46 -2.46 -24.01
C ARG A 407 17.15 -1.94 -25.27
N THR A 408 17.78 -2.81 -26.05
CA THR A 408 18.46 -2.41 -27.27
C THR A 408 17.47 -2.05 -28.37
N GLN A 409 16.31 -2.73 -28.42
CA GLN A 409 15.30 -2.54 -29.46
C GLN A 409 15.85 -2.53 -30.88
N ASP A 410 16.73 -3.50 -31.18
CA ASP A 410 17.31 -3.61 -32.52
C ASP A 410 16.20 -3.84 -33.55
N GLY A 411 16.07 -2.91 -34.51
CA GLY A 411 15.08 -2.99 -35.57
C GLY A 411 15.28 -4.16 -36.52
N LYS A 412 16.44 -4.83 -36.49
CA LYS A 412 16.79 -6.00 -37.29
C LYS A 412 16.71 -7.33 -36.53
N LEU A 413 16.18 -7.32 -35.30
CA LEU A 413 16.07 -8.51 -34.47
C LEU A 413 15.38 -9.66 -35.23
N CYS A 414 16.03 -10.82 -35.23
CA CYS A 414 15.57 -12.04 -35.90
C CYS A 414 15.65 -13.27 -34.96
N LEU A 415 15.12 -14.40 -35.44
CA LEU A 415 15.04 -15.63 -34.66
C LEU A 415 16.42 -16.16 -34.20
N ASP A 416 17.47 -15.96 -35.00
CA ASP A 416 18.80 -16.48 -34.71
C ASP A 416 19.55 -15.66 -33.65
N ASP A 417 19.05 -14.48 -33.30
CA ASP A 417 19.61 -13.63 -32.24
C ASP A 417 19.31 -14.16 -30.82
N PHE A 418 18.45 -15.18 -30.72
CA PHE A 418 18.06 -15.83 -29.45
C PHE A 418 18.97 -17.02 -29.13
N ARG A 419 19.95 -16.79 -28.25
CA ARG A 419 20.96 -17.75 -27.77
C ARG A 419 20.34 -18.96 -27.07
N PHE A 420 19.21 -18.81 -26.37
CA PHE A 420 18.57 -19.97 -25.73
C PHE A 420 18.15 -21.06 -26.75
N LEU A 421 17.90 -20.70 -28.01
CA LEU A 421 17.55 -21.65 -29.06
C LEU A 421 18.75 -22.54 -29.45
N SER A 422 19.95 -21.96 -29.60
CA SER A 422 21.15 -22.74 -29.95
C SER A 422 21.56 -23.69 -28.82
N ILE A 423 21.34 -23.29 -27.57
CA ILE A 423 21.59 -24.11 -26.38
C ILE A 423 20.62 -25.31 -26.34
N LEU A 424 19.32 -25.07 -26.56
CA LEU A 424 18.31 -26.13 -26.50
C LEU A 424 18.40 -27.13 -27.68
N GLN A 425 18.90 -26.69 -28.83
CA GLN A 425 19.10 -27.54 -30.00
C GLN A 425 20.44 -28.29 -29.99
N GLY A 426 21.32 -28.02 -29.02
CA GLY A 426 22.62 -28.69 -28.91
C GLY A 426 23.60 -28.38 -30.03
N THR A 427 23.34 -27.32 -30.81
CA THR A 427 24.22 -26.85 -31.90
C THR A 427 25.43 -26.05 -31.40
N ASP A 428 25.41 -25.65 -30.13
CA ASP A 428 26.57 -25.08 -29.44
C ASP A 428 27.30 -26.21 -28.67
N THR A 429 28.27 -26.85 -29.31
CA THR A 429 29.06 -27.98 -28.73
C THR A 429 30.20 -27.51 -27.83
N THR A 430 30.37 -26.20 -27.64
CA THR A 430 31.39 -25.65 -26.75
C THR A 430 30.87 -25.64 -25.32
N VAL A 431 31.01 -26.76 -24.61
CA VAL A 431 31.03 -26.72 -23.13
C VAL A 431 32.35 -26.05 -22.73
N LYS A 432 32.44 -24.74 -22.91
CA LYS A 432 33.30 -23.92 -22.05
C LYS A 432 32.68 -23.99 -20.66
N SER A 433 33.49 -24.17 -19.63
CA SER A 433 32.99 -24.29 -18.25
C SER A 433 32.02 -23.14 -17.96
N LEU A 434 30.90 -23.42 -17.26
CA LEU A 434 29.92 -22.40 -16.85
C LEU A 434 30.60 -21.18 -16.21
N GLN A 435 31.74 -21.40 -15.53
CA GLN A 435 32.60 -20.36 -14.99
C GLN A 435 33.33 -19.52 -16.05
N GLN A 436 33.93 -20.11 -17.09
CA GLN A 436 34.56 -19.35 -18.18
C GLN A 436 33.54 -18.60 -19.06
N VAL A 437 32.35 -19.16 -19.27
CA VAL A 437 31.28 -18.47 -20.01
C VAL A 437 30.64 -17.37 -19.15
N GLN A 438 30.52 -17.59 -17.84
CA GLN A 438 30.16 -16.52 -16.89
C GLN A 438 31.24 -15.45 -16.81
N GLN A 439 32.52 -15.81 -16.90
CA GLN A 439 33.64 -14.87 -16.90
C GLN A 439 33.65 -14.06 -18.19
N GLU A 440 33.61 -14.68 -19.37
CA GLU A 440 33.59 -13.96 -20.66
C GLU A 440 32.31 -13.10 -20.82
N ALA A 441 31.16 -13.54 -20.30
CA ALA A 441 29.94 -12.76 -20.26
C ALA A 441 29.90 -11.71 -19.13
N SER A 442 30.68 -11.89 -18.06
CA SER A 442 30.94 -10.87 -17.05
C SER A 442 31.88 -9.83 -17.63
N ASP A 443 32.96 -10.22 -18.29
CA ASP A 443 33.94 -9.36 -18.94
C ASP A 443 33.31 -8.60 -20.12
N ALA A 444 32.36 -9.21 -20.85
CA ALA A 444 31.59 -8.53 -21.89
C ALA A 444 30.51 -7.60 -21.31
N LEU A 445 29.88 -7.97 -20.19
CA LEU A 445 28.96 -7.09 -19.45
C LEU A 445 29.71 -5.94 -18.79
N GLU A 446 30.89 -6.19 -18.24
CA GLU A 446 31.82 -5.23 -17.66
C GLU A 446 32.37 -4.35 -18.77
N MET A 447 32.75 -4.87 -19.94
CA MET A 447 33.13 -4.02 -21.08
C MET A 447 31.95 -3.24 -21.64
N ALA A 448 30.73 -3.77 -21.65
CA ALA A 448 29.53 -3.04 -22.07
C ALA A 448 29.13 -1.98 -21.04
N GLN A 449 29.25 -2.29 -19.75
CA GLN A 449 29.08 -1.35 -18.63
C GLN A 449 30.20 -0.34 -18.60
N LEU A 450 31.43 -0.70 -18.97
CA LEU A 450 32.60 0.17 -19.02
C LEU A 450 32.60 1.00 -20.30
N LYS A 451 31.96 0.55 -21.39
CA LYS A 451 31.61 1.36 -22.56
C LYS A 451 30.41 2.26 -22.32
N ALA A 452 29.40 1.79 -21.60
CA ALA A 452 28.25 2.59 -21.18
C ALA A 452 28.71 3.65 -20.18
N TRP A 453 29.50 3.27 -19.19
CA TRP A 453 30.22 4.15 -18.29
C TRP A 453 31.23 4.98 -19.04
N GLN A 454 31.97 4.53 -20.06
CA GLN A 454 32.81 5.43 -20.86
C GLN A 454 31.97 6.42 -21.64
N SER A 455 30.80 6.03 -22.15
CA SER A 455 29.91 6.94 -22.86
C SER A 455 29.25 7.93 -21.89
N GLU A 456 28.89 7.47 -20.70
CA GLU A 456 28.27 8.24 -19.64
C GLU A 456 29.31 9.13 -18.97
N LEU A 457 30.54 8.64 -18.80
CA LEU A 457 31.73 9.35 -18.33
C LEU A 457 32.30 10.24 -19.43
N CYS A 458 32.10 9.99 -20.72
CA CYS A 458 32.37 10.96 -21.79
C CYS A 458 31.28 12.03 -21.86
N LYS A 459 30.02 11.69 -21.59
CA LYS A 459 28.94 12.67 -21.43
C LYS A 459 29.16 13.50 -20.18
N GLU A 460 29.52 12.88 -19.07
CA GLU A 460 29.89 13.53 -17.82
C GLU A 460 31.22 14.26 -17.99
N GLN A 461 32.18 13.76 -18.77
CA GLN A 461 33.41 14.47 -19.08
C GLN A 461 33.12 15.67 -19.97
N LYS A 462 32.20 15.59 -20.94
CA LYS A 462 31.73 16.77 -21.69
C LYS A 462 30.98 17.74 -20.79
N VAL A 463 30.09 17.24 -19.93
CA VAL A 463 29.38 18.05 -18.94
C VAL A 463 30.35 18.60 -17.91
N PHE A 464 31.44 17.90 -17.61
CA PHE A 464 32.51 18.26 -16.69
C PHE A 464 33.48 19.22 -17.36
N GLU A 465 33.75 19.12 -18.66
CA GLU A 465 34.53 20.06 -19.46
C GLU A 465 33.72 21.34 -19.68
N GLU A 466 32.42 21.24 -19.93
CA GLU A 466 31.48 22.36 -19.92
C GLU A 466 31.34 22.96 -18.52
N TYR A 467 31.27 22.12 -17.49
CA TYR A 467 31.23 22.53 -16.10
C TYR A 467 32.55 23.15 -15.72
N THR A 468 33.71 22.67 -16.18
CA THR A 468 35.06 23.18 -15.92
C THR A 468 35.30 24.44 -16.73
N ALA A 469 34.75 24.58 -17.93
CA ALA A 469 34.73 25.84 -18.67
C ALA A 469 33.82 26.87 -17.99
N LYS A 470 32.66 26.43 -17.47
CA LYS A 470 31.77 27.23 -16.62
C LYS A 470 32.39 27.50 -15.26
N LEU A 471 33.22 26.59 -14.72
CA LEU A 471 33.90 26.66 -13.43
C LEU A 471 35.08 27.58 -13.57
N GLN A 472 35.87 27.52 -14.64
CA GLN A 472 36.92 28.48 -14.97
C GLN A 472 36.32 29.86 -15.26
N ALA A 473 35.15 29.94 -15.90
CA ALA A 473 34.41 31.20 -16.05
C ALA A 473 33.78 31.69 -14.72
N PHE A 474 33.59 30.80 -13.74
CA PHE A 474 33.03 31.06 -12.41
C PHE A 474 34.12 31.24 -11.33
N ASP A 475 35.32 30.69 -11.53
CA ASP A 475 36.53 30.75 -10.71
C ASP A 475 37.36 31.95 -11.16
N ALA A 476 37.32 32.33 -12.43
CA ALA A 476 37.61 33.70 -12.86
C ALA A 476 36.67 34.74 -12.22
N ARG A 477 35.55 34.29 -11.61
CA ARG A 477 34.63 35.11 -10.79
C ARG A 477 34.68 34.76 -9.29
N LYS A 478 35.62 33.92 -8.85
CA LYS A 478 35.90 33.58 -7.45
C LYS A 478 37.40 33.61 -7.19
N PRO A 479 37.87 34.61 -6.47
CA PRO A 479 38.69 34.30 -5.31
C PRO A 479 37.85 34.81 -4.12
N GLU A 480 37.49 34.07 -3.07
CA GLU A 480 38.32 33.17 -2.25
C GLU A 480 37.48 32.29 -1.28
N SER A 481 36.14 32.37 -1.23
CA SER A 481 35.43 32.07 0.04
C SER A 481 34.79 30.69 0.24
N LYS A 482 34.71 29.81 -0.77
CA LYS A 482 33.72 28.71 -0.71
C LYS A 482 34.20 27.33 -0.25
N GLN A 483 35.49 27.01 -0.24
CA GLN A 483 35.94 25.66 0.17
C GLN A 483 36.46 25.56 1.61
N ILE A 484 36.79 26.68 2.26
CA ILE A 484 37.22 26.69 3.67
C ILE A 484 36.01 26.73 4.63
N SER A 485 34.86 27.23 4.17
CA SER A 485 33.66 27.46 5.00
C SER A 485 32.84 26.20 5.31
N GLU A 486 32.78 25.21 4.42
CA GLU A 486 31.85 24.07 4.56
C GLU A 486 32.43 22.93 5.41
N LEU A 487 33.76 22.72 5.39
CA LEU A 487 34.41 21.70 6.24
C LEU A 487 34.68 22.20 7.67
N SER A 488 34.82 23.52 7.86
CA SER A 488 35.02 24.11 9.19
C SER A 488 33.72 24.25 10.00
N SER A 489 32.57 24.41 9.34
CA SER A 489 31.26 24.57 10.00
C SER A 489 30.67 23.26 10.52
N LEU A 490 30.85 22.14 9.81
CA LEU A 490 30.45 20.81 10.30
C LEU A 490 31.29 20.34 11.50
N ALA A 491 32.61 20.52 11.44
CA ALA A 491 33.51 20.18 12.56
C ALA A 491 33.32 21.13 13.77
N TYR A 492 32.95 22.39 13.55
CA TYR A 492 32.63 23.34 14.62
C TYR A 492 31.31 23.01 15.32
N MET A 493 30.29 22.58 14.58
CA MET A 493 29.00 22.14 15.13
C MET A 493 29.15 20.90 16.02
N GLU A 494 29.86 19.87 15.57
CA GLU A 494 30.10 18.66 16.38
C GLU A 494 30.96 18.93 17.63
N ALA A 495 31.89 19.88 17.57
CA ALA A 495 32.78 20.18 18.70
C ALA A 495 32.19 21.14 19.75
N ASN A 496 31.23 22.01 19.39
CA ASN A 496 30.81 23.15 20.24
C ASN A 496 29.31 23.24 20.56
N THR A 497 28.48 22.25 20.18
CA THR A 497 27.06 22.21 20.59
C THR A 497 26.67 20.99 21.41
N PRO A 498 27.07 20.90 22.70
CA PRO A 498 26.39 20.02 23.64
C PRO A 498 25.14 20.75 24.16
N VAL A 499 23.99 20.60 23.52
CA VAL A 499 22.73 21.11 24.11
C VAL A 499 22.18 20.04 25.05
N ARG A 500 22.37 20.26 26.35
CA ARG A 500 21.48 19.75 27.41
C ARG A 500 20.46 20.85 27.71
N PHE A 501 19.19 20.47 27.89
CA PHE A 501 18.13 21.34 28.42
C PHE A 501 18.66 22.22 29.57
N THR A 502 18.47 23.53 29.49
CA THR A 502 18.72 24.44 30.62
C THR A 502 17.48 25.28 30.90
N ASP A 503 17.03 25.22 32.15
CA ASP A 503 15.77 25.82 32.62
C ASP A 503 15.86 27.34 32.82
N LYS A 504 16.82 28.03 32.18
CA LYS A 504 17.13 29.44 32.47
C LYS A 504 17.19 30.27 31.18
N LYS A 505 16.10 30.98 30.88
CA LYS A 505 15.96 31.99 29.80
C LYS A 505 17.21 32.88 29.61
N ALA A 506 17.80 33.36 30.70
CA ALA A 506 18.99 34.21 30.67
C ALA A 506 20.21 33.55 29.99
N TYR A 507 20.36 32.23 30.10
CA TYR A 507 21.49 31.52 29.50
C TYR A 507 21.42 31.48 27.98
N VAL A 508 20.22 31.28 27.40
CA VAL A 508 20.02 31.22 25.95
C VAL A 508 20.28 32.59 25.31
N SER A 509 19.72 33.66 25.86
CA SER A 509 19.93 35.02 25.33
C SER A 509 21.41 35.45 25.41
N THR A 510 22.09 35.18 26.52
CA THR A 510 23.53 35.51 26.66
C THR A 510 24.41 34.65 25.75
N LEU A 511 24.10 33.37 25.59
CA LEU A 511 24.84 32.48 24.69
C LEU A 511 24.66 32.87 23.23
N PHE A 512 23.43 33.21 22.81
CA PHE A 512 23.16 33.73 21.48
C PHE A 512 23.93 35.02 21.21
N GLN A 513 23.85 36.00 22.11
CA GLN A 513 24.56 37.27 21.97
C GLN A 513 26.07 37.08 21.83
N ASN A 514 26.67 36.25 22.69
CA ASN A 514 28.10 35.94 22.60
C ASN A 514 28.49 35.27 21.27
N GLN A 515 27.63 34.45 20.68
CA GLN A 515 27.88 33.82 19.38
C GLN A 515 27.66 34.79 18.22
N LEU A 516 26.65 35.67 18.30
CA LEU A 516 26.41 36.72 17.32
C LEU A 516 27.61 37.67 17.26
N THR A 517 28.11 38.12 18.41
CA THR A 517 29.31 38.97 18.49
C THR A 517 30.53 38.30 17.86
N LYS A 518 30.76 37.02 18.17
CA LYS A 518 31.87 36.24 17.58
C LYS A 518 31.72 36.11 16.06
N TYR A 519 30.53 35.80 15.58
CA TYR A 519 30.26 35.62 14.16
C TYR A 519 30.37 36.93 13.38
N ALA A 520 29.87 38.03 13.94
CA ALA A 520 30.02 39.38 13.39
C ALA A 520 31.51 39.76 13.26
N LEU A 521 32.30 39.49 14.31
CA LEU A 521 33.75 39.70 14.32
C LEU A 521 34.47 38.87 13.25
N GLN A 522 34.15 37.58 13.13
CA GLN A 522 34.72 36.67 12.13
C GLN A 522 34.35 37.09 10.70
N SER A 523 33.13 37.59 10.52
CA SER A 523 32.61 38.04 9.22
C SER A 523 32.99 39.49 8.89
N GLN A 524 33.76 40.15 9.76
CA GLN A 524 34.19 41.55 9.61
C GLN A 524 33.03 42.54 9.39
N VAL A 525 31.89 42.31 10.05
CA VAL A 525 30.73 43.22 10.04
C VAL A 525 30.29 43.57 11.47
N SER A 526 29.51 44.64 11.62
CA SER A 526 28.81 44.90 12.89
C SER A 526 27.63 43.94 13.08
N GLU A 527 27.22 43.71 14.33
CA GLU A 527 26.07 42.86 14.67
C GLU A 527 24.77 43.35 14.00
N GLU A 528 24.60 44.67 13.90
CA GLU A 528 23.48 45.31 13.20
C GLU A 528 23.45 45.02 11.68
N ASN A 529 24.55 44.49 11.14
CA ASN A 529 24.68 44.08 9.74
C ASN A 529 24.70 42.56 9.56
N VAL A 530 24.32 41.79 10.59
CA VAL A 530 24.09 40.35 10.49
C VAL A 530 22.58 40.11 10.42
N LEU A 531 22.12 39.38 9.40
CA LEU A 531 20.73 38.93 9.31
C LEU A 531 20.53 37.77 10.27
N THR A 532 19.62 37.91 11.24
CA THR A 532 19.34 36.87 12.23
C THR A 532 17.96 36.27 11.97
N VAL A 533 17.90 34.94 11.83
CA VAL A 533 16.64 34.21 11.71
C VAL A 533 16.50 33.21 12.85
N PHE A 534 15.54 33.46 13.72
CA PHE A 534 15.10 32.49 14.73
C PHE A 534 14.14 31.50 14.10
N VAL A 535 14.35 30.21 14.34
CA VAL A 535 13.47 29.14 13.86
C VAL A 535 13.02 28.34 15.08
N GLY A 536 11.72 28.39 15.37
CA GLY A 536 11.11 27.59 16.43
C GLY A 536 10.12 26.60 15.84
N ASP A 537 10.44 25.32 15.89
CA ASP A 537 9.51 24.26 15.49
C ASP A 537 8.74 23.71 16.68
N LEU A 538 7.52 24.22 16.91
CA LEU A 538 6.68 23.79 18.03
C LEU A 538 6.16 22.36 17.87
N THR A 539 6.25 21.76 16.67
CA THR A 539 5.87 20.36 16.46
C THR A 539 6.82 19.41 17.20
N LYS A 540 8.09 19.80 17.38
CA LYS A 540 9.09 19.04 18.15
C LYS A 540 8.70 18.89 19.62
N LEU A 541 8.08 19.92 20.19
CA LEU A 541 7.62 19.94 21.58
C LEU A 541 6.34 19.12 21.78
N GLY A 542 5.57 18.88 20.72
CA GLY A 542 4.25 18.25 20.80
C GLY A 542 3.35 18.96 21.83
N THR A 543 2.66 18.21 22.69
CA THR A 543 1.72 18.77 23.68
C THR A 543 2.38 19.64 24.77
N ALA A 544 3.72 19.65 24.85
CA ALA A 544 4.45 20.46 25.81
C ALA A 544 4.70 21.90 25.33
N PHE A 545 4.38 22.23 24.08
CA PHE A 545 4.65 23.56 23.50
C PHE A 545 4.07 24.70 24.37
N SER A 546 2.88 24.49 24.94
CA SER A 546 2.17 25.51 25.73
C SER A 546 2.91 25.91 27.00
N LYS A 547 3.83 25.07 27.51
CA LYS A 547 4.67 25.38 28.67
C LYS A 547 5.81 26.34 28.33
N TYR A 548 6.28 26.30 27.09
CA TYR A 548 7.46 27.05 26.63
C TYR A 548 7.09 28.23 25.71
N LEU A 549 5.82 28.35 25.33
CA LEU A 549 5.35 29.34 24.38
C LEU A 549 5.68 30.78 24.81
N LEU A 550 5.35 31.16 26.05
CA LEU A 550 5.60 32.52 26.55
C LEU A 550 7.10 32.85 26.59
N ASP A 551 7.94 31.92 27.04
CA ASP A 551 9.39 32.11 27.04
C ASP A 551 9.94 32.26 25.62
N THR A 552 9.41 31.49 24.68
CA THR A 552 9.78 31.54 23.25
C THR A 552 9.40 32.87 22.63
N VAL A 553 8.16 33.33 22.84
CA VAL A 553 7.67 34.63 22.37
C VAL A 553 8.51 35.75 22.96
N SER A 554 8.85 35.65 24.25
CA SER A 554 9.67 36.65 24.92
C SER A 554 11.10 36.72 24.37
N ILE A 555 11.75 35.58 24.10
CA ILE A 555 13.08 35.54 23.45
C ILE A 555 13.02 36.20 22.06
N ILE A 556 12.01 35.87 21.26
CA ILE A 556 11.83 36.45 19.92
C ILE A 556 11.58 37.96 20.01
N SER A 557 10.69 38.40 20.89
CA SER A 557 10.35 39.80 21.11
C SER A 557 11.57 40.63 21.51
N GLU A 558 12.33 40.17 22.51
CA GLU A 558 13.55 40.85 23.00
C GLU A 558 14.60 41.02 21.89
N ASN A 559 14.82 39.98 21.07
CA ASN A 559 15.83 40.04 20.00
C ASN A 559 15.35 40.85 18.77
N CYS A 560 14.06 40.77 18.43
CA CYS A 560 13.46 41.65 17.43
C CYS A 560 13.52 43.12 17.84
N ALA A 561 13.35 43.43 19.13
CA ALA A 561 13.48 44.78 19.65
C ALA A 561 14.95 45.27 19.68
N ALA A 562 15.89 44.39 19.98
CA ALA A 562 17.32 44.71 20.00
C ALA A 562 17.88 45.01 18.61
N TYR A 563 17.48 44.24 17.58
CA TYR A 563 17.92 44.44 16.19
C TYR A 563 16.72 44.47 15.22
N PRO A 564 15.91 45.55 15.24
CA PRO A 564 14.63 45.62 14.52
C PRO A 564 14.77 45.58 13.00
N LYS A 565 15.93 45.99 12.47
CA LYS A 565 16.20 46.00 11.03
C LYS A 565 16.53 44.62 10.46
N THR A 566 17.21 43.76 11.22
CA THR A 566 17.86 42.55 10.69
C THR A 566 17.40 41.23 11.30
N THR A 567 16.50 41.28 12.29
CA THR A 567 15.98 40.06 12.94
C THR A 567 14.58 39.71 12.47
N CYS A 568 14.36 38.43 12.19
CA CYS A 568 13.02 37.84 12.07
C CYS A 568 12.95 36.48 12.75
N ALA A 569 11.74 35.98 12.96
CA ALA A 569 11.50 34.63 13.45
C ALA A 569 10.47 33.90 12.58
N LEU A 570 10.68 32.59 12.45
CA LEU A 570 9.78 31.62 11.86
C LEU A 570 9.36 30.63 12.93
N LEU A 571 8.09 30.66 13.31
CA LEU A 571 7.53 29.77 14.31
C LEU A 571 6.59 28.77 13.63
N ILE A 572 7.02 27.53 13.45
CA ILE A 572 6.17 26.48 12.90
C ILE A 572 5.12 26.13 13.96
N ALA A 573 3.84 26.18 13.58
CA ALA A 573 2.74 26.02 14.51
C ALA A 573 2.72 24.60 15.12
N PRO A 574 2.14 24.40 16.31
CA PRO A 574 1.98 23.07 16.87
C PRO A 574 1.06 22.22 16.00
N ASN A 575 1.27 20.91 16.00
CA ASN A 575 0.40 19.94 15.31
C ASN A 575 -0.32 19.01 16.28
N SER A 576 -0.33 19.37 17.56
CA SER A 576 -1.05 18.68 18.63
C SER A 576 -1.70 19.71 19.55
N GLY A 577 -2.81 19.35 20.19
CA GLY A 577 -3.40 20.16 21.25
C GLY A 577 -2.48 20.32 22.47
N CYS A 578 -2.87 21.20 23.39
CA CYS A 578 -2.16 21.44 24.65
C CYS A 578 -2.16 20.18 25.55
N CYS A 579 -1.29 20.17 26.56
CA CYS A 579 -1.23 19.09 27.54
C CYS A 579 -2.62 18.81 28.16
N GLY A 580 -3.12 17.58 28.02
CA GLY A 580 -4.43 17.16 28.51
C GLY A 580 -5.57 17.27 27.50
N ALA A 581 -5.35 17.84 26.31
CA ALA A 581 -6.32 17.91 25.23
C ALA A 581 -6.34 16.61 24.38
N THR A 582 -7.43 16.40 23.63
CA THR A 582 -7.51 15.28 22.68
C THR A 582 -6.72 15.58 21.40
N TYR A 583 -6.24 14.54 20.70
CA TYR A 583 -5.62 14.70 19.39
C TYR A 583 -6.70 14.84 18.31
N SER A 584 -7.42 15.97 18.32
CA SER A 584 -8.46 16.34 17.37
C SER A 584 -8.06 17.57 16.55
N ASP A 585 -8.59 17.71 15.33
CA ASP A 585 -8.29 18.86 14.47
C ASP A 585 -8.71 20.19 15.11
N ALA A 586 -9.81 20.18 15.88
CA ALA A 586 -10.28 21.35 16.62
C ALA A 586 -9.32 21.78 17.74
N ASP A 587 -8.70 20.82 18.44
CA ASP A 587 -7.72 21.12 19.49
C ASP A 587 -6.39 21.64 18.90
N VAL A 588 -6.00 21.15 17.71
CA VAL A 588 -4.84 21.66 16.97
C VAL A 588 -5.09 23.09 16.48
N GLU A 589 -6.27 23.36 15.93
CA GLU A 589 -6.63 24.71 15.49
C GLU A 589 -6.63 25.70 16.65
N LYS A 590 -7.19 25.29 17.81
CA LYS A 590 -7.16 26.09 19.04
C LYS A 590 -5.72 26.34 19.52
N ALA A 591 -4.84 25.35 19.43
CA ALA A 591 -3.42 25.51 19.75
C ALA A 591 -2.72 26.50 18.79
N CYS A 592 -2.98 26.42 17.49
CA CYS A 592 -2.47 27.40 16.51
C CYS A 592 -2.98 28.82 16.80
N GLN A 593 -4.27 28.97 17.15
CA GLN A 593 -4.86 30.26 17.53
C GLN A 593 -4.26 30.81 18.83
N GLN A 594 -3.93 29.95 19.80
CA GLN A 594 -3.24 30.36 21.02
C GLN A 594 -1.88 30.98 20.67
N VAL A 595 -1.07 30.29 19.86
CA VAL A 595 0.24 30.81 19.43
C VAL A 595 0.12 32.15 18.71
N GLU A 596 -0.85 32.29 17.81
CA GLU A 596 -1.09 33.54 17.10
C GLU A 596 -1.52 34.68 18.04
N THR A 597 -2.34 34.37 19.05
CA THR A 597 -2.78 35.33 20.06
C THR A 597 -1.60 35.84 20.90
N GLU A 598 -0.78 34.93 21.44
CA GLU A 598 0.39 35.28 22.27
C GLU A 598 1.39 36.12 21.48
N LEU A 599 1.63 35.81 20.21
CA LEU A 599 2.54 36.57 19.34
C LEU A 599 2.02 37.98 19.04
N LYS A 600 0.70 38.19 19.04
CA LYS A 600 0.03 39.45 18.70
C LYS A 600 -0.32 40.28 19.93
N GLU A 601 0.08 39.84 21.13
CA GLU A 601 -0.15 40.65 22.32
C GLU A 601 0.59 42.00 22.19
N PRO A 602 -0.05 43.13 22.53
CA PRO A 602 0.55 44.46 22.35
C PRO A 602 1.93 44.62 23.00
N GLN A 603 2.15 43.92 24.12
CA GLN A 603 3.40 43.93 24.88
C GLN A 603 4.58 43.25 24.16
N SER A 604 4.32 42.45 23.12
CA SER A 604 5.37 41.78 22.36
C SER A 604 6.04 42.70 21.33
N HIS A 605 5.38 43.78 20.89
CA HIS A 605 5.89 44.69 19.85
C HIS A 605 6.32 43.97 18.56
N LEU A 606 5.44 43.07 18.08
CA LEU A 606 5.72 42.20 16.94
C LEU A 606 4.71 42.40 15.81
N ALA A 607 5.21 42.50 14.57
CA ALA A 607 4.43 42.33 13.36
C ALA A 607 4.38 40.83 12.99
N VAL A 608 3.17 40.26 12.98
CA VAL A 608 2.96 38.82 12.82
C VAL A 608 2.11 38.53 11.59
N LYS A 609 2.57 37.60 10.75
CA LYS A 609 1.77 37.03 9.65
C LYS A 609 1.76 35.51 9.71
N ARG A 610 0.57 34.95 9.58
CA ARG A 610 0.35 33.52 9.34
C ARG A 610 0.71 33.18 7.89
N VAL A 611 1.46 32.10 7.73
CA VAL A 611 2.03 31.58 6.50
C VAL A 611 1.62 30.11 6.38
N SER A 612 1.17 29.69 5.20
CA SER A 612 0.79 28.30 4.94
C SER A 612 1.90 27.55 4.21
N ILE A 613 2.38 26.47 4.81
CA ILE A 613 3.32 25.51 4.21
C ILE A 613 2.48 24.46 3.49
N MET A 614 2.42 24.53 2.16
CA MET A 614 1.64 23.63 1.31
C MET A 614 2.48 22.42 0.90
N PHE A 615 1.97 21.23 1.18
CA PHE A 615 2.62 19.99 0.80
C PHE A 615 2.20 19.54 -0.60
N ALA A 616 3.12 18.95 -1.35
CA ALA A 616 2.83 18.43 -2.68
C ALA A 616 1.89 17.22 -2.60
N GLU A 617 0.79 17.21 -3.35
CA GLU A 617 -0.22 16.14 -3.33
C GLU A 617 0.38 14.75 -3.60
N GLY A 618 1.33 14.67 -4.54
CA GLY A 618 2.04 13.42 -4.86
C GLY A 618 2.92 12.86 -3.74
N SER A 619 3.18 13.64 -2.69
CA SER A 619 3.96 13.20 -1.51
C SER A 619 3.09 12.51 -0.44
N PHE A 620 1.77 12.55 -0.57
CA PHE A 620 0.86 11.88 0.36
C PHE A 620 0.67 10.41 -0.03
N ALA A 621 0.73 9.52 0.96
CA ALA A 621 0.25 8.15 0.78
C ALA A 621 -1.25 8.15 0.45
N THR A 622 -1.73 7.23 -0.39
CA THR A 622 -3.12 7.20 -0.90
C THR A 622 -4.20 7.12 0.19
N GLN A 623 -3.87 6.72 1.41
CA GLN A 623 -4.79 6.65 2.56
C GLN A 623 -4.50 7.73 3.62
N SER A 624 -3.64 8.69 3.32
CA SER A 624 -3.28 9.76 4.25
C SER A 624 -4.49 10.64 4.51
N ARG A 625 -4.86 10.78 5.78
CA ARG A 625 -5.86 11.77 6.25
C ARG A 625 -5.22 13.08 6.71
N ARG A 626 -3.97 13.29 6.32
CA ARG A 626 -3.18 14.44 6.74
C ARG A 626 -3.67 15.68 6.00
N CYS A 627 -3.68 16.82 6.69
CA CYS A 627 -3.95 18.10 6.07
C CYS A 627 -2.92 18.42 4.96
N GLY A 628 -3.40 18.97 3.84
CA GLY A 628 -2.58 19.37 2.69
C GLY A 628 -1.61 20.51 2.98
N TYR A 629 -1.73 21.15 4.13
CA TYR A 629 -0.92 22.28 4.54
C TYR A 629 -0.64 22.27 6.05
N HIS A 630 0.30 23.11 6.46
CA HIS A 630 0.55 23.42 7.87
C HIS A 630 0.81 24.90 8.09
N ASP A 631 0.50 25.40 9.28
CA ASP A 631 0.69 26.79 9.63
C ASP A 631 2.10 27.08 10.16
N CYS A 632 2.60 28.25 9.80
CA CYS A 632 3.81 28.85 10.33
C CYS A 632 3.55 30.34 10.56
N PHE A 633 4.23 30.95 11.51
CA PHE A 633 4.15 32.38 11.78
C PHE A 633 5.48 33.02 11.43
N MET A 634 5.44 33.98 10.51
CA MET A 634 6.55 34.89 10.25
C MET A 634 6.39 36.12 11.13
N VAL A 635 7.44 36.43 11.88
CA VAL A 635 7.43 37.40 12.97
C VAL A 635 8.63 38.33 12.80
N MET A 636 8.40 39.64 12.98
CA MET A 636 9.45 40.66 13.01
C MET A 636 9.03 41.79 13.95
N SER A 637 9.91 42.75 14.21
CA SER A 637 9.56 43.95 14.96
C SER A 637 8.45 44.75 14.26
N ASP A 638 7.53 45.34 15.04
CA ASP A 638 6.50 46.26 14.55
C ASP A 638 6.99 47.70 14.36
N VAL A 639 8.26 47.98 14.68
CA VAL A 639 8.89 49.30 14.51
C VAL A 639 8.89 49.69 13.04
N LYS A 640 8.46 50.93 12.78
CA LYS A 640 8.36 51.50 11.44
C LYS A 640 9.48 52.49 11.16
N ASP A 641 9.85 52.59 9.88
CA ASP A 641 10.75 53.61 9.38
C ASP A 641 10.04 54.97 9.20
N THR A 642 10.77 55.96 8.68
CA THR A 642 10.25 57.31 8.42
C THR A 642 9.14 57.35 7.37
N ASP A 643 9.06 56.33 6.52
CA ASP A 643 8.07 56.20 5.44
C ASP A 643 6.81 55.45 5.91
N GLY A 644 6.79 54.95 7.16
CA GLY A 644 5.67 54.26 7.77
C GLY A 644 5.61 52.75 7.46
N GLU A 645 6.62 52.23 6.78
CA GLU A 645 6.82 50.81 6.49
C GLU A 645 7.60 50.13 7.62
N LEU A 646 7.57 48.80 7.71
CA LEU A 646 8.29 48.09 8.78
C LEU A 646 9.79 48.23 8.57
N MET A 647 10.54 48.59 9.60
CA MET A 647 11.98 48.79 9.48
C MET A 647 12.74 47.50 9.11
N CYS A 648 12.17 46.34 9.43
CA CYS A 648 12.78 45.04 9.21
C CYS A 648 12.94 44.72 7.71
N MET A 649 14.16 44.38 7.29
CA MET A 649 14.49 44.06 5.90
C MET A 649 13.72 42.84 5.36
N PHE A 650 13.29 41.93 6.25
CA PHE A 650 12.46 40.77 5.89
C PHE A 650 11.03 41.14 5.49
N GLN A 651 10.59 42.39 5.65
CA GLN A 651 9.32 42.85 5.10
C GLN A 651 9.25 42.68 3.58
N HIS A 652 10.39 42.75 2.88
CA HIS A 652 10.47 42.57 1.44
C HIS A 652 10.47 41.11 0.99
N SER A 653 10.45 40.18 1.94
CA SER A 653 10.37 38.76 1.67
C SER A 653 9.12 38.40 0.87
N SER A 654 9.29 37.54 -0.13
CA SER A 654 8.17 36.89 -0.81
C SER A 654 7.27 36.15 0.18
N LEU A 655 7.84 35.60 1.26
CA LEU A 655 7.10 34.91 2.31
C LEU A 655 6.18 35.87 3.07
N TRP A 656 6.63 37.10 3.33
CA TRP A 656 5.84 38.13 4.01
C TRP A 656 4.63 38.59 3.19
N TYR A 657 4.79 38.71 1.87
CA TYR A 657 3.70 39.15 0.99
C TYR A 657 2.77 38.01 0.59
N ARG A 658 3.34 36.87 0.14
CA ARG A 658 2.57 35.76 -0.45
C ARG A 658 2.03 34.78 0.58
N ARG A 659 2.60 34.77 1.79
CA ARG A 659 2.17 33.94 2.93
C ARG A 659 2.06 32.44 2.61
N ILE A 660 2.89 31.96 1.70
CA ILE A 660 2.84 30.58 1.22
C ILE A 660 4.24 30.02 0.94
N VAL A 661 4.48 28.78 1.35
CA VAL A 661 5.61 27.94 0.93
C VAL A 661 5.03 26.77 0.14
N ALA A 662 5.34 26.68 -1.15
CA ALA A 662 4.69 25.72 -2.06
C ALA A 662 5.51 24.45 -2.31
N ASP A 663 4.78 23.39 -2.67
CA ASP A 663 5.28 22.11 -3.16
C ASP A 663 6.24 21.39 -2.19
N VAL A 664 6.04 21.56 -0.88
CA VAL A 664 6.92 20.92 0.10
C VAL A 664 6.71 19.40 0.07
N GLN A 665 7.78 18.66 -0.17
CA GLN A 665 7.71 17.20 -0.22
C GLN A 665 7.70 16.64 1.19
N LEU A 666 6.76 15.73 1.48
CA LEU A 666 6.71 15.02 2.75
C LEU A 666 7.75 13.90 2.79
N LEU A 667 8.42 13.77 3.95
CA LEU A 667 9.28 12.62 4.23
C LEU A 667 8.45 11.34 4.27
N ALA A 668 9.01 10.25 3.73
CA ALA A 668 8.41 8.94 3.89
C ALA A 668 8.52 8.52 5.36
N GLY A 669 7.59 7.69 5.86
CA GLY A 669 7.61 7.26 7.27
C GLY A 669 8.85 6.45 7.68
N THR A 670 9.67 6.03 6.72
CA THR A 670 11.00 5.41 6.91
C THR A 670 12.10 6.41 7.26
N ASP A 671 11.88 7.70 6.95
CA ASP A 671 12.88 8.77 7.02
C ASP A 671 12.65 9.65 8.26
N PHE A 672 11.80 9.18 9.16
CA PHE A 672 11.46 9.77 10.44
C PHE A 672 12.61 9.58 11.44
N VAL A 673 13.36 10.66 11.70
CA VAL A 673 14.51 10.66 12.62
C VAL A 673 14.02 10.66 14.06
N VAL A 674 14.24 9.57 14.81
CA VAL A 674 13.91 9.48 16.25
C VAL A 674 14.92 10.31 17.04
N PRO A 675 14.51 11.31 17.85
CA PRO A 675 15.43 11.98 18.77
C PRO A 675 15.86 10.97 19.84
N ASP A 676 17.17 10.82 20.02
CA ASP A 676 17.75 9.77 20.85
C ASP A 676 17.60 10.06 22.35
N LEU A 677 16.74 9.29 23.02
CA LEU A 677 16.80 9.08 24.47
C LEU A 677 17.06 7.58 24.74
N ASN A 678 18.07 7.04 24.06
CA ASN A 678 18.79 5.79 24.25
C ASN A 678 18.05 4.43 24.24
N ARG A 679 16.72 4.31 24.36
CA ARG A 679 16.08 2.96 24.50
C ARG A 679 14.60 2.86 24.12
N VAL A 680 14.23 2.82 22.84
CA VAL A 680 12.95 2.18 22.45
C VAL A 680 13.08 1.36 21.16
N PRO A 681 13.16 0.02 21.22
CA PRO A 681 12.88 -0.84 20.07
C PRO A 681 11.36 -1.01 19.96
N GLY A 682 10.72 -0.27 19.04
CA GLY A 682 9.29 -0.40 18.78
C GLY A 682 8.76 0.60 17.74
N PRO A 683 7.59 0.35 17.11
CA PRO A 683 6.97 1.30 16.20
C PRO A 683 6.63 2.61 16.95
N LEU A 684 7.05 3.74 16.39
CA LEU A 684 6.79 5.07 16.97
C LEU A 684 5.30 5.23 17.34
N SER A 685 5.04 5.76 18.54
CA SER A 685 3.68 6.06 18.98
C SER A 685 3.00 7.06 18.04
N LYS A 686 1.67 7.07 18.00
CA LYS A 686 0.91 8.02 17.15
C LYS A 686 1.29 9.48 17.44
N ALA A 687 1.61 9.78 18.70
CA ALA A 687 2.09 11.09 19.15
C ALA A 687 3.51 11.40 18.64
N GLN A 688 4.45 10.44 18.68
CA GLN A 688 5.81 10.61 18.15
C GLN A 688 5.82 10.73 16.62
N LYS A 689 4.98 9.95 15.93
CA LYS A 689 4.77 10.12 14.49
C LYS A 689 4.25 11.52 14.18
N HIS A 690 3.25 12.00 14.93
CA HIS A 690 2.75 13.37 14.82
C HIS A 690 3.86 14.42 14.94
N LYS A 691 4.72 14.32 15.95
CA LYS A 691 5.84 15.28 16.16
C LYS A 691 6.76 15.42 14.95
N GLN A 692 6.86 14.39 14.10
CA GLN A 692 7.73 14.37 12.93
C GLN A 692 6.99 14.53 11.60
N TRP A 693 5.68 14.78 11.65
CA TRP A 693 4.91 14.95 10.42
C TRP A 693 5.41 16.14 9.60
N ILE A 694 5.91 17.19 10.23
CA ILE A 694 6.15 18.50 9.59
C ILE A 694 7.63 18.86 9.59
N SER A 695 8.45 17.99 10.15
CA SER A 695 9.89 18.17 10.22
C SER A 695 10.59 17.50 9.04
N GLY A 696 11.76 18.02 8.72
CA GLY A 696 12.58 17.55 7.62
C GLY A 696 13.32 18.70 6.95
N GLU A 697 14.49 18.39 6.42
CA GLU A 697 15.37 19.35 5.76
C GLU A 697 14.65 20.14 4.64
N GLN A 698 13.73 19.50 3.92
CA GLN A 698 12.97 20.13 2.84
C GLN A 698 12.03 21.25 3.31
N VAL A 699 11.37 21.08 4.46
CA VAL A 699 10.49 22.11 5.03
C VAL A 699 11.33 23.32 5.42
N TYR A 700 12.47 23.08 6.08
CA TYR A 700 13.43 24.13 6.43
C TYR A 700 13.95 24.84 5.18
N LEU A 701 14.61 24.12 4.27
CA LEU A 701 15.22 24.69 3.05
C LEU A 701 14.22 25.49 2.20
N LYS A 702 12.99 24.98 2.01
CA LYS A 702 11.98 25.71 1.22
C LYS A 702 11.44 26.93 1.94
N THR A 703 11.22 26.85 3.25
CA THR A 703 10.77 28.02 4.03
C THR A 703 11.85 29.10 4.03
N MET A 704 13.12 28.72 4.21
CA MET A 704 14.26 29.64 4.15
C MET A 704 14.45 30.24 2.75
N LYS A 705 14.33 29.43 1.70
CA LYS A 705 14.37 29.93 0.32
C LYS A 705 13.24 30.93 0.05
N ALA A 706 12.05 30.69 0.57
CA ALA A 706 10.93 31.61 0.44
C ALA A 706 11.15 32.90 1.24
N LEU A 707 11.76 32.79 2.43
CA LEU A 707 12.11 33.93 3.29
C LEU A 707 13.08 34.89 2.60
N PHE A 708 14.17 34.39 2.02
CA PHE A 708 15.16 35.25 1.35
C PHE A 708 14.77 35.71 -0.05
N LYS A 709 13.79 35.05 -0.68
CA LYS A 709 13.34 35.42 -2.03
C LYS A 709 12.70 36.80 -2.04
N GLY A 710 13.17 37.69 -2.91
CA GLY A 710 12.61 39.04 -3.07
C GLY A 710 13.22 40.10 -2.16
N MET A 711 14.15 39.73 -1.27
CA MET A 711 14.98 40.69 -0.55
C MET A 711 15.96 41.39 -1.51
N SER A 712 16.37 42.61 -1.17
CA SER A 712 17.27 43.42 -2.00
C SER A 712 18.69 42.80 -2.11
N THR A 713 19.42 43.17 -3.16
CA THR A 713 20.80 42.69 -3.41
C THR A 713 21.77 43.03 -2.27
N THR A 714 21.53 44.13 -1.55
CA THR A 714 22.30 44.54 -0.36
C THR A 714 22.04 43.62 0.84
N ALA A 715 20.81 43.14 1.01
CA ALA A 715 20.47 42.15 2.04
C ALA A 715 21.08 40.78 1.71
N ALA A 716 21.14 40.42 0.42
CA ALA A 716 21.66 39.14 -0.05
C ALA A 716 23.19 38.98 0.14
N SER A 717 23.92 40.08 0.36
CA SER A 717 25.36 40.09 0.65
C SER A 717 25.70 40.12 2.15
N MET A 718 24.70 40.25 3.03
CA MET A 718 24.92 40.28 4.47
C MET A 718 25.12 38.86 5.02
N PRO A 719 26.02 38.67 6.01
CA PRO A 719 26.15 37.39 6.68
C PRO A 719 24.86 37.03 7.43
N VAL A 720 24.53 35.74 7.45
CA VAL A 720 23.26 35.24 8.00
C VAL A 720 23.54 34.29 9.16
N CYS A 721 22.89 34.54 10.29
CA CYS A 721 22.90 33.70 11.48
C CYS A 721 21.55 33.00 11.65
N TYR A 722 21.59 31.69 11.89
CA TYR A 722 20.41 30.86 12.14
C TYR A 722 20.40 30.38 13.58
N VAL A 723 19.25 30.54 14.24
CA VAL A 723 19.06 30.08 15.63
C VAL A 723 17.89 29.11 15.66
N ASP A 724 18.17 27.81 15.77
CA ASP A 724 17.13 26.83 16.08
C ASP A 724 16.83 26.89 17.59
N LEU A 725 15.61 27.26 17.95
CA LEU A 725 15.17 27.35 19.34
C LEU A 725 14.91 25.97 19.96
N PHE A 726 14.69 24.95 19.13
CA PHE A 726 14.40 23.58 19.54
C PHE A 726 15.18 22.57 18.69
N PRO A 727 16.52 22.57 18.69
CA PRO A 727 17.30 21.63 17.87
C PRO A 727 16.96 20.17 18.23
N TYR A 728 17.05 19.27 17.24
CA TYR A 728 17.02 17.83 17.52
C TYR A 728 18.30 17.45 18.26
N ASP A 729 18.22 16.57 19.25
CA ASP A 729 19.41 15.94 19.84
C ASP A 729 20.18 15.25 18.69
N ALA A 730 21.46 15.62 18.53
CA ALA A 730 22.35 15.08 17.51
C ALA A 730 22.65 13.60 17.73
#